data_AF-A0A094G5J8-F1
#
_entry.id   AF-A0A094G5J8-F1
#
_cell.length_a   1.000
_cell.length_b   1.000
_cell.length_c   1.000
_cell.angle_alpha   90.00
_cell.angle_beta   90.00
_cell.angle_gamma   90.00
#
_symmetry.space_group_name_H-M   'P 1'
#
loop_
_entity.id
_entity.type
_entity.pdbx_description
1 polymer ?
#
loop_
_entity_poly.entity_id
_entity_poly.type
_entity_poly.pdbx_seq_one_letter_code
_entity_poly.pdbx_strand_id
1 'polypeptide(L)'
;MASVSASRLPAGTSAVPVPVWQPRQQPSNIPINRYRAHINNKFNIQLCDSHELQKWSVTQPHDFWIDLWSYVGLVPDLPAGTSLAYNPEIPITDVPPFFENATINYAENVLTQPDVEPESIALIGIREGDSLDGDKWSWATLRENVRKVRSSLIRSGIKEGDRVAALISTSTWSVAVFLAAASMGAVFTSIAPDLGEEGCISRLRQVTPSILFADSHVTYKGKQKSNGAKISNIVEKLARKTEVVLIPTAKVEQTNFLTLSDFLSRSAVSDKLQFSRVSFSAPLYILYSSGTSGPPKCLVHQHGVILQHKKVAKLHNSLQPGEVVFQYSSTSWVLWNIMVGHLSAGTTLVLYDGSPTWPNPQQMLKIVEQHKVSYWGASPKFLQALESTRCVPKEQYDLSSLRMVQSAGAHLAAKQYLWFYRAFPTDIHLTSVTGGTDIVTSWICTDPAGPLFAGEIQLIALGIDIDIADSVTGESIKSTGESGEMICRKPFPSMPVFLWGDEGNVKYKESYFDRYDFPCWTQHDWASFNPLTGGATVHGRSDGVLNPQGIRFGSSEIYSITEAPPFIYTIAATLCIGRKRNGKDSDESVFLFAVMQPGENLTDKLMEQLKTSIRTGLSARHVPRYIVQVDEIPMTMNGKKIETLVKQIICSGEMPKTGRVEETNSLAVKIERVSPEVTRIEAPEARVPPREDVVREVGQDPGEGMGRRRERAHPLSELLPAEAVPRRRLAVCLEGCEVVFELMVLHDVRGEYPGLPGEGFERGEVAVLFPVVVGGDHRADGEGVAEQISCVAGGWGGEGVAVGGVESAEDAVVELTHYGGHKRALVGGGGGVGSAAG
;
A
#
# COMPACT_ATOMS: atom_id res chain seq x y z
N MET A 1 -14.62 -22.15 -28.22
CA MET A 1 -16.06 -21.95 -28.45
C MET A 1 -16.83 -23.02 -27.71
N ALA A 2 -17.66 -22.60 -26.75
CA ALA A 2 -18.91 -23.26 -26.36
C ALA A 2 -19.70 -22.18 -25.58
N SER A 3 -20.82 -21.72 -26.15
CA SER A 3 -21.70 -20.71 -25.57
C SER A 3 -22.51 -21.32 -24.42
N VAL A 4 -22.33 -20.84 -23.19
CA VAL A 4 -23.22 -21.19 -22.07
C VAL A 4 -24.11 -19.98 -21.79
N SER A 5 -25.40 -20.21 -22.01
CA SER A 5 -26.52 -19.34 -21.68
C SER A 5 -26.52 -19.01 -20.18
N ALA A 6 -26.64 -17.73 -19.85
CA ALA A 6 -26.74 -17.24 -18.48
C ALA A 6 -28.13 -17.53 -17.90
N SER A 7 -28.30 -18.69 -17.25
CA SER A 7 -29.43 -18.96 -16.37
C SER A 7 -29.05 -18.63 -14.92
N ARG A 8 -29.89 -17.83 -14.25
CA ARG A 8 -29.75 -17.35 -12.87
C ARG A 8 -29.45 -18.51 -11.90
N LEU A 9 -28.31 -18.45 -11.23
CA LEU A 9 -28.00 -19.29 -10.07
C LEU A 9 -28.57 -18.64 -8.79
N PRO A 10 -29.12 -19.43 -7.84
CA PRO A 10 -29.62 -18.93 -6.57
C PRO A 10 -28.48 -18.46 -5.66
N ALA A 11 -28.74 -17.41 -4.88
CA ALA A 11 -27.81 -16.87 -3.88
C ALA A 11 -27.56 -17.92 -2.78
N GLY A 12 -26.29 -18.31 -2.57
CA GLY A 12 -25.91 -19.19 -1.45
C GLY A 12 -24.91 -20.31 -1.74
N THR A 13 -24.32 -20.40 -2.94
CA THR A 13 -23.18 -21.31 -3.19
C THR A 13 -21.93 -20.47 -3.48
N SER A 14 -20.89 -20.61 -2.66
CA SER A 14 -19.58 -20.03 -2.95
C SER A 14 -19.10 -20.61 -4.28
N ALA A 15 -19.13 -19.80 -5.33
CA ALA A 15 -18.71 -20.23 -6.65
C ALA A 15 -17.23 -20.62 -6.58
N VAL A 16 -16.90 -21.84 -7.02
CA VAL A 16 -15.50 -22.31 -7.10
C VAL A 16 -14.71 -21.26 -7.90
N PRO A 17 -13.63 -20.70 -7.33
CA PRO A 17 -12.82 -19.70 -8.03
C PRO A 17 -12.33 -20.25 -9.37
N VAL A 18 -12.53 -19.49 -10.45
CA VAL A 18 -12.05 -19.87 -11.79
C VAL A 18 -10.73 -19.14 -12.06
N PRO A 19 -9.65 -19.87 -12.37
CA PRO A 19 -8.37 -19.24 -12.65
C PRO A 19 -8.40 -18.48 -13.98
N VAL A 20 -7.78 -17.30 -13.99
CA VAL A 20 -7.62 -16.49 -15.21
C VAL A 20 -6.43 -16.94 -16.05
N TRP A 21 -5.50 -17.71 -15.47
CA TRP A 21 -4.38 -18.32 -16.17
C TRP A 21 -3.94 -19.60 -15.48
N GLN A 22 -3.37 -20.52 -16.26
CA GLN A 22 -2.77 -21.76 -15.81
C GLN A 22 -1.52 -22.07 -16.64
N PRO A 23 -0.53 -22.78 -16.07
CA PRO A 23 0.66 -23.16 -16.81
C PRO A 23 0.30 -24.07 -17.99
N ARG A 24 0.83 -23.73 -19.17
CA ARG A 24 0.67 -24.55 -20.40
C ARG A 24 1.84 -25.48 -20.66
N GLN A 25 2.95 -25.29 -19.96
CA GLN A 25 4.16 -26.08 -20.13
C GLN A 25 4.03 -27.43 -19.40
N GLN A 26 4.75 -28.44 -19.88
CA GLN A 26 4.88 -29.71 -19.17
C GLN A 26 5.43 -29.44 -17.75
N PRO A 27 4.83 -29.99 -16.68
CA PRO A 27 5.25 -29.71 -15.30
C PRO A 27 6.74 -29.91 -15.04
N SER A 28 7.36 -30.91 -15.70
CA SER A 28 8.80 -31.22 -15.61
C SER A 28 9.72 -30.12 -16.16
N ASN A 29 9.21 -29.23 -17.02
CA ASN A 29 10.00 -28.14 -17.59
C ASN A 29 10.04 -26.91 -16.67
N ILE A 30 9.11 -26.81 -15.72
CA ILE A 30 8.99 -25.66 -14.83
C ILE A 30 10.08 -25.77 -13.73
N PRO A 31 11.00 -24.80 -13.61
CA PRO A 31 12.11 -24.85 -12.66
C PRO A 31 11.73 -25.17 -11.21
N ILE A 32 10.65 -24.61 -10.67
CA ILE A 32 10.21 -24.88 -9.29
C ILE A 32 9.78 -26.34 -9.10
N ASN A 33 9.17 -26.98 -10.10
CA ASN A 33 8.83 -28.39 -10.07
C ASN A 33 10.07 -29.29 -10.16
N ARG A 34 11.08 -28.90 -10.95
CA ARG A 34 12.37 -29.61 -10.98
C ARG A 34 13.05 -29.57 -9.61
N TYR A 35 13.02 -28.42 -8.96
CA TYR A 35 13.55 -28.29 -7.60
C TYR A 35 12.75 -29.11 -6.59
N ARG A 36 11.41 -29.10 -6.66
CA ARG A 36 10.56 -29.99 -5.85
C ARG A 36 10.91 -31.47 -6.02
N ALA A 37 11.10 -31.92 -7.26
CA ALA A 37 11.49 -33.29 -7.54
C ALA A 37 12.89 -33.63 -7.00
N HIS A 38 13.84 -32.70 -7.08
CA HIS A 38 15.16 -32.80 -6.46
C HIS A 38 15.05 -32.97 -4.93
N ILE A 39 14.24 -32.14 -4.27
CA ILE A 39 13.99 -32.23 -2.83
C ILE A 39 13.35 -33.57 -2.45
N ASN A 40 12.32 -34.00 -3.18
CA ASN A 40 11.67 -35.30 -2.97
C ASN A 40 12.69 -36.46 -3.03
N ASN A 41 13.57 -36.44 -4.03
CA ASN A 41 14.59 -37.46 -4.19
C ASN A 41 15.67 -37.39 -3.09
N LYS A 42 16.21 -36.20 -2.83
CA LYS A 42 17.31 -36.01 -1.88
C LYS A 42 16.92 -36.31 -0.43
N PHE A 43 15.72 -35.91 -0.03
CA PHE A 43 15.23 -36.06 1.34
C PHE A 43 14.26 -37.23 1.53
N ASN A 44 14.01 -38.01 0.47
CA ASN A 44 13.08 -39.14 0.46
C ASN A 44 11.67 -38.77 0.97
N ILE A 45 11.10 -37.69 0.42
CA ILE A 45 9.76 -37.18 0.72
C ILE A 45 8.91 -37.09 -0.55
N GLN A 46 7.61 -36.79 -0.41
CA GLN A 46 6.64 -36.79 -1.52
C GLN A 46 5.80 -35.51 -1.54
N LEU A 47 6.45 -34.37 -1.73
CA LEU A 47 5.78 -33.08 -1.94
C LEU A 47 5.07 -33.08 -3.30
N CYS A 48 3.81 -32.66 -3.33
CA CYS A 48 2.93 -32.73 -4.52
C CYS A 48 2.96 -31.47 -5.37
N ASP A 49 3.06 -30.29 -4.75
CA ASP A 49 2.96 -28.99 -5.42
C ASP A 49 3.89 -27.91 -4.82
N SER A 50 3.81 -26.70 -5.36
CA SER A 50 4.60 -25.55 -4.90
C SER A 50 4.26 -25.11 -3.48
N HIS A 51 3.01 -25.29 -3.01
CA HIS A 51 2.59 -24.92 -1.67
C HIS A 51 3.16 -25.88 -0.62
N GLU A 52 3.15 -27.19 -0.90
CA GLU A 52 3.82 -28.18 -0.05
C GLU A 52 5.34 -27.96 0.01
N LEU A 53 5.96 -27.61 -1.13
CA LEU A 53 7.37 -27.22 -1.14
C LEU A 53 7.63 -25.96 -0.31
N GLN A 54 6.76 -24.94 -0.39
CA GLN A 54 6.86 -23.74 0.44
C GLN A 54 6.74 -24.10 1.92
N LYS A 55 5.76 -24.92 2.30
CA LYS A 55 5.60 -25.38 3.69
C LYS A 55 6.82 -26.16 4.17
N TRP A 56 7.37 -27.05 3.34
CA TRP A 56 8.60 -27.77 3.66
C TRP A 56 9.77 -26.80 3.88
N SER A 57 9.94 -25.81 3.01
CA SER A 57 11.05 -24.85 3.07
C SER A 57 11.09 -24.02 4.37
N VAL A 58 9.96 -23.84 5.04
CA VAL A 58 9.89 -23.13 6.34
C VAL A 58 9.85 -24.06 7.54
N THR A 59 9.43 -25.32 7.37
CA THR A 59 9.43 -26.33 8.43
C THR A 59 10.78 -27.04 8.57
N GLN A 60 11.54 -27.14 7.48
CA GLN A 60 12.92 -27.65 7.44
C GLN A 60 13.88 -26.58 6.89
N PRO A 61 14.02 -25.42 7.56
CA PRO A 61 14.73 -24.27 6.99
C PRO A 61 16.24 -24.51 6.80
N HIS A 62 16.88 -25.28 7.68
CA HIS A 62 18.32 -25.55 7.56
C HIS A 62 18.63 -26.41 6.33
N ASP A 63 17.92 -27.52 6.17
CA ASP A 63 18.02 -28.38 4.99
C ASP A 63 17.70 -27.62 3.70
N PHE A 64 16.63 -26.82 3.71
CA PHE A 64 16.24 -26.01 2.56
C PHE A 64 17.31 -25.00 2.16
N TRP A 65 17.80 -24.17 3.09
CA TRP A 65 18.74 -23.10 2.75
C TRP A 65 20.11 -23.65 2.34
N ILE A 66 20.58 -24.72 2.99
CA ILE A 66 21.84 -25.40 2.63
C ILE A 66 21.73 -26.06 1.25
N ASP A 67 20.63 -26.77 0.97
CA ASP A 67 20.41 -27.39 -0.34
C ASP A 67 20.28 -26.33 -1.45
N LEU A 68 19.49 -25.28 -1.18
CA LEU A 68 19.25 -24.21 -2.13
C LEU A 68 20.55 -23.52 -2.53
N TRP A 69 21.50 -23.33 -1.61
CA TRP A 69 22.81 -22.74 -1.89
C TRP A 69 23.50 -23.45 -3.07
N SER A 70 23.64 -24.76 -2.95
CA SER A 70 24.25 -25.60 -3.98
C SER A 70 23.38 -25.70 -5.22
N TYR A 71 22.05 -25.86 -5.06
CA TYR A 71 21.13 -26.02 -6.19
C TYR A 71 21.12 -24.80 -7.12
N VAL A 72 21.14 -23.59 -6.56
CA VAL A 72 21.17 -22.36 -7.38
C VAL A 72 22.59 -22.01 -7.87
N GLY A 73 23.61 -22.78 -7.46
CA GLY A 73 25.00 -22.65 -7.89
C GLY A 73 25.65 -21.38 -7.38
N LEU A 74 25.59 -21.14 -6.06
CA LEU A 74 26.34 -20.05 -5.44
C LEU A 74 27.83 -20.40 -5.35
N VAL A 75 28.66 -19.39 -5.57
CA VAL A 75 30.12 -19.50 -5.53
C VAL A 75 30.67 -18.60 -4.41
N PRO A 76 31.59 -19.08 -3.57
CA PRO A 76 32.04 -20.47 -3.46
C PRO A 76 30.97 -21.40 -2.86
N ASP A 77 31.28 -22.71 -2.85
CA ASP A 77 30.54 -23.67 -2.05
C ASP A 77 30.58 -23.31 -0.56
N LEU A 78 29.57 -23.75 0.19
CA LEU A 78 29.54 -23.62 1.63
C LEU A 78 30.74 -24.34 2.28
N PRO A 79 31.24 -23.86 3.43
CA PRO A 79 32.25 -24.58 4.19
C PRO A 79 31.83 -26.02 4.49
N ALA A 80 32.79 -26.95 4.39
CA ALA A 80 32.55 -28.36 4.70
C ALA A 80 32.03 -28.52 6.14
N GLY A 81 30.98 -29.33 6.30
CA GLY A 81 30.35 -29.56 7.61
C GLY A 81 29.31 -28.51 8.02
N THR A 82 28.95 -27.56 7.15
CA THR A 82 27.82 -26.65 7.40
C THR A 82 26.53 -27.47 7.55
N SER A 83 25.98 -27.52 8.77
CA SER A 83 24.75 -28.25 9.11
C SER A 83 23.59 -27.34 9.50
N LEU A 84 23.86 -26.08 9.82
CA LEU A 84 22.85 -25.08 10.17
C LEU A 84 23.00 -23.86 9.28
N ALA A 85 21.89 -23.42 8.72
CA ALA A 85 21.83 -22.16 7.95
C ALA A 85 21.95 -20.91 8.84
N TYR A 86 21.53 -21.00 10.11
CA TYR A 86 21.64 -19.96 11.14
C TYR A 86 21.47 -20.63 12.52
N ASN A 87 21.87 -19.97 13.60
CA ASN A 87 21.66 -20.48 14.96
C ASN A 87 20.18 -20.29 15.38
N PRO A 88 19.40 -21.37 15.61
CA PRO A 88 17.98 -21.27 15.95
C PRO A 88 17.72 -20.70 17.36
N GLU A 89 18.73 -20.67 18.23
CA GLU A 89 18.62 -20.08 19.57
C GLU A 89 18.64 -18.54 19.56
N ILE A 90 19.06 -17.94 18.43
CA ILE A 90 19.05 -16.48 18.27
C ILE A 90 17.70 -16.07 17.65
N PRO A 91 16.88 -15.27 18.35
CA PRO A 91 15.57 -14.87 17.86
C PRO A 91 15.68 -13.93 16.65
N ILE A 92 14.63 -13.88 15.83
CA ILE A 92 14.57 -12.99 14.64
C ILE A 92 14.81 -11.51 15.00
N THR A 93 14.41 -11.10 16.21
CA THR A 93 14.57 -9.72 16.73
C THR A 93 16.03 -9.31 16.91
N ASP A 94 16.94 -10.27 17.00
CA ASP A 94 18.38 -10.04 17.15
C ASP A 94 19.17 -10.38 15.85
N VAL A 95 18.45 -10.59 14.74
CA VAL A 95 19.01 -10.70 13.37
C VAL A 95 20.10 -11.78 13.28
N PRO A 96 19.73 -13.08 13.36
CA PRO A 96 20.72 -14.15 13.41
C PRO A 96 21.57 -14.19 12.13
N PRO A 97 22.90 -14.36 12.25
CA PRO A 97 23.77 -14.46 11.08
C PRO A 97 23.47 -15.76 10.32
N PHE A 98 23.30 -15.63 9.00
CA PHE A 98 23.15 -16.78 8.11
C PHE A 98 24.51 -17.24 7.61
N PHE A 99 24.71 -18.57 7.59
CA PHE A 99 25.92 -19.26 7.11
C PHE A 99 27.19 -18.67 7.73
N GLU A 100 27.25 -18.69 9.07
CA GLU A 100 28.42 -18.24 9.81
C GLU A 100 29.70 -18.92 9.28
N ASN A 101 30.76 -18.13 9.07
CA ASN A 101 32.02 -18.52 8.43
C ASN A 101 31.99 -18.73 6.91
N ALA A 102 30.84 -18.67 6.24
CA ALA A 102 30.80 -18.64 4.79
C ALA A 102 31.26 -17.28 4.26
N THR A 103 32.08 -17.31 3.20
CA THR A 103 32.48 -16.11 2.46
C THR A 103 31.83 -16.09 1.09
N ILE A 104 31.42 -14.92 0.61
CA ILE A 104 30.74 -14.74 -0.66
C ILE A 104 31.10 -13.39 -1.28
N ASN A 105 30.94 -13.27 -2.60
CA ASN A 105 30.90 -11.99 -3.27
C ASN A 105 29.69 -11.90 -4.23
N TYR A 106 28.94 -10.82 -4.13
CA TYR A 106 27.74 -10.59 -4.95
C TYR A 106 28.12 -10.47 -6.43
N ALA A 107 29.13 -9.66 -6.74
CA ALA A 107 29.55 -9.41 -8.11
C ALA A 107 30.16 -10.65 -8.77
N GLU A 108 30.85 -11.50 -8.01
CA GLU A 108 31.31 -12.81 -8.49
C GLU A 108 30.12 -13.63 -9.00
N ASN A 109 29.12 -13.85 -8.14
CA ASN A 109 27.92 -14.63 -8.44
C ASN A 109 27.03 -14.05 -9.55
N VAL A 110 27.20 -12.77 -9.88
CA VAL A 110 26.55 -12.10 -11.01
C VAL A 110 27.38 -12.21 -12.29
N LEU A 111 28.70 -11.98 -12.23
CA LEU A 111 29.55 -11.88 -13.41
C LEU A 111 30.12 -13.22 -13.89
N THR A 112 30.13 -14.24 -13.06
CA THR A 112 30.61 -15.60 -13.39
C THR A 112 29.44 -16.54 -13.72
N GLN A 113 28.70 -16.26 -14.80
CA GLN A 113 27.70 -17.19 -15.32
C GLN A 113 28.38 -18.21 -16.26
N PRO A 114 28.33 -19.52 -15.96
CA PRO A 114 29.01 -20.54 -16.77
C PRO A 114 28.33 -20.77 -18.13
N ASP A 115 27.01 -20.66 -18.18
CA ASP A 115 26.21 -20.97 -19.37
C ASP A 115 26.02 -19.77 -20.32
N VAL A 116 26.92 -18.78 -20.23
CA VAL A 116 26.81 -17.53 -20.98
C VAL A 116 28.11 -17.21 -21.70
N GLU A 117 28.04 -17.14 -23.02
CA GLU A 117 29.16 -16.80 -23.87
C GLU A 117 29.62 -15.34 -23.64
N PRO A 118 30.93 -15.06 -23.68
CA PRO A 118 31.46 -13.71 -23.46
C PRO A 118 30.86 -12.64 -24.39
N GLU A 119 30.56 -12.99 -25.65
CA GLU A 119 30.04 -12.06 -26.65
C GLU A 119 28.50 -11.95 -26.65
N SER A 120 27.79 -12.76 -25.85
CA SER A 120 26.36 -12.58 -25.65
C SER A 120 26.10 -11.22 -24.99
N ILE A 121 24.97 -10.60 -25.34
CA ILE A 121 24.57 -9.32 -24.74
C ILE A 121 24.23 -9.54 -23.26
N ALA A 122 24.72 -8.64 -22.41
CA ALA A 122 24.41 -8.59 -20.99
C ALA A 122 23.45 -7.43 -20.70
N LEU A 123 23.73 -6.25 -21.26
CA LEU A 123 23.01 -5.01 -20.97
C LEU A 123 22.64 -4.29 -22.26
N ILE A 124 21.46 -3.66 -22.27
CA ILE A 124 20.96 -2.79 -23.33
C ILE A 124 20.49 -1.50 -22.66
N GLY A 125 21.29 -0.43 -22.77
CA GLY A 125 20.95 0.90 -22.25
C GLY A 125 20.13 1.70 -23.25
N ILE A 126 18.94 2.15 -22.86
CA ILE A 126 18.05 2.96 -23.69
C ILE A 126 17.72 4.24 -22.93
N ARG A 127 17.83 5.38 -23.59
CA ARG A 127 17.47 6.68 -23.02
C ARG A 127 16.30 7.27 -23.80
N GLU A 128 15.41 7.94 -23.09
CA GLU A 128 14.27 8.63 -23.68
C GLU A 128 14.71 9.61 -24.77
N GLY A 129 14.11 9.48 -25.96
CA GLY A 129 14.42 10.33 -27.12
C GLY A 129 15.53 9.79 -28.03
N ASP A 130 16.32 8.81 -27.57
CA ASP A 130 17.35 8.16 -28.39
C ASP A 130 16.78 6.99 -29.20
N SER A 131 17.61 6.42 -30.10
CA SER A 131 17.27 5.20 -30.82
C SER A 131 16.96 4.05 -29.86
N LEU A 132 15.93 3.26 -30.17
CA LEU A 132 15.61 2.05 -29.44
C LEU A 132 16.66 0.95 -29.60
N ASP A 133 17.62 1.07 -30.52
CA ASP A 133 18.73 0.10 -30.63
C ASP A 133 19.57 0.07 -29.34
N GLY A 134 19.72 1.22 -28.68
CA GLY A 134 20.40 1.36 -27.40
C GLY A 134 21.92 1.10 -27.40
N ASP A 135 22.55 1.35 -26.25
CA ASP A 135 23.93 1.01 -25.93
C ASP A 135 24.00 -0.45 -25.48
N LYS A 136 24.54 -1.34 -26.33
CA LYS A 136 24.60 -2.79 -26.08
C LYS A 136 25.96 -3.20 -25.58
N TRP A 137 26.03 -3.79 -24.40
CA TRP A 137 27.25 -4.34 -23.83
C TRP A 137 27.18 -5.87 -23.80
N SER A 138 28.19 -6.53 -24.36
CA SER A 138 28.39 -7.96 -24.15
C SER A 138 28.81 -8.25 -22.71
N TRP A 139 28.74 -9.52 -22.29
CA TRP A 139 29.27 -9.95 -20.99
C TRP A 139 30.76 -9.67 -20.84
N ALA A 140 31.54 -9.81 -21.92
CA ALA A 140 32.95 -9.41 -21.97
C ALA A 140 33.13 -7.91 -21.74
N THR A 141 32.30 -7.08 -22.40
CA THR A 141 32.33 -5.61 -22.26
C THR A 141 31.94 -5.18 -20.85
N LEU A 142 30.89 -5.79 -20.27
CA LEU A 142 30.49 -5.55 -18.89
C LEU A 142 31.61 -5.88 -17.90
N ARG A 143 32.22 -7.06 -18.01
CA ARG A 143 33.33 -7.48 -17.15
C ARG A 143 34.53 -6.53 -17.28
N GLU A 144 34.86 -6.10 -18.50
CA GLU A 144 35.96 -5.16 -18.73
C GLU A 144 35.67 -3.77 -18.14
N ASN A 145 34.45 -3.25 -18.29
CA ASN A 145 34.09 -1.96 -17.70
C ASN A 145 34.05 -2.05 -16.16
N VAL A 146 33.53 -3.14 -15.58
CA VAL A 146 33.60 -3.39 -14.13
C VAL A 146 35.06 -3.44 -13.66
N ARG A 147 35.94 -4.13 -14.40
CA ARG A 147 37.37 -4.19 -14.11
C ARG A 147 38.01 -2.80 -14.09
N LYS A 148 37.76 -1.98 -15.12
CA LYS A 148 38.30 -0.60 -15.20
C LYS A 148 37.79 0.28 -14.06
N VAL A 149 36.50 0.21 -13.73
CA VAL A 149 35.93 0.98 -12.61
C VAL A 149 36.55 0.53 -11.29
N ARG A 150 36.59 -0.79 -11.01
CA ARG A 150 37.21 -1.36 -9.80
C ARG A 150 38.68 -0.92 -9.67
N SER A 151 39.44 -1.06 -10.75
CA SER A 151 40.84 -0.66 -10.86
C SER A 151 41.04 0.83 -10.54
N SER A 152 40.15 1.68 -11.02
CA SER A 152 40.17 3.12 -10.77
C SER A 152 39.73 3.48 -9.34
N LEU A 153 38.74 2.78 -8.77
CA LEU A 153 38.31 2.94 -7.38
C LEU A 153 39.46 2.66 -6.40
N ILE A 154 40.20 1.57 -6.61
CA ILE A 154 41.37 1.22 -5.79
C ILE A 154 42.41 2.33 -5.80
N ARG A 155 42.74 2.88 -6.97
CA ARG A 155 43.70 3.99 -7.09
C ARG A 155 43.15 5.35 -6.65
N SER A 156 41.84 5.44 -6.44
CA SER A 156 41.19 6.57 -5.78
C SER A 156 41.15 6.39 -4.25
N GLY A 157 41.76 5.30 -3.74
CA GLY A 157 41.91 5.02 -2.32
C GLY A 157 40.70 4.34 -1.67
N ILE A 158 39.72 3.89 -2.46
CA ILE A 158 38.53 3.18 -1.97
C ILE A 158 38.92 1.80 -1.45
N LYS A 159 38.36 1.43 -0.29
CA LYS A 159 38.60 0.15 0.39
C LYS A 159 37.28 -0.56 0.70
N GLU A 160 37.38 -1.79 1.19
CA GLU A 160 36.24 -2.51 1.77
C GLU A 160 35.55 -1.65 2.86
N GLY A 161 34.22 -1.61 2.86
CA GLY A 161 33.42 -0.80 3.79
C GLY A 161 33.28 0.69 3.44
N ASP A 162 34.05 1.23 2.49
CA ASP A 162 33.85 2.59 1.99
C ASP A 162 32.54 2.70 1.22
N ARG A 163 31.84 3.84 1.37
CA ARG A 163 30.59 4.08 0.63
C ARG A 163 30.89 4.69 -0.74
N VAL A 164 30.43 4.00 -1.77
CA VAL A 164 30.43 4.47 -3.17
C VAL A 164 29.01 4.90 -3.52
N ALA A 165 28.79 6.21 -3.64
CA ALA A 165 27.49 6.78 -3.95
C ALA A 165 27.29 7.00 -5.45
N ALA A 166 26.03 6.92 -5.90
CA ALA A 166 25.62 7.18 -7.26
C ALA A 166 24.38 8.10 -7.30
N LEU A 167 24.48 9.23 -7.99
CA LEU A 167 23.36 10.09 -8.42
C LEU A 167 23.13 9.90 -9.92
N ILE A 168 22.63 8.73 -10.31
CA ILE A 168 22.69 8.22 -11.69
C ILE A 168 21.35 7.57 -12.07
N SER A 169 20.89 7.76 -13.30
CA SER A 169 19.74 7.09 -13.89
C SER A 169 20.00 5.62 -14.23
N THR A 170 18.95 4.85 -14.49
CA THR A 170 19.05 3.45 -14.91
C THR A 170 19.80 3.33 -16.24
N SER A 171 21.05 2.84 -16.20
CA SER A 171 21.96 2.82 -17.35
C SER A 171 23.01 1.71 -17.25
N THR A 172 23.70 1.41 -18.35
CA THR A 172 24.81 0.44 -18.39
C THR A 172 25.89 0.77 -17.34
N TRP A 173 26.24 2.04 -17.20
CA TRP A 173 27.19 2.51 -16.20
C TRP A 173 26.71 2.38 -14.76
N SER A 174 25.40 2.57 -14.48
CA SER A 174 24.86 2.36 -13.12
C SER A 174 25.13 0.93 -12.62
N VAL A 175 25.01 -0.06 -13.51
CA VAL A 175 25.30 -1.47 -13.23
C VAL A 175 26.80 -1.69 -13.05
N ALA A 176 27.62 -1.13 -13.93
CA ALA A 176 29.07 -1.29 -13.87
C ALA A 176 29.68 -0.72 -12.57
N VAL A 177 29.24 0.47 -12.15
CA VAL A 177 29.70 1.11 -10.91
C VAL A 177 29.30 0.29 -9.69
N PHE A 178 28.05 -0.18 -9.63
CA PHE A 178 27.59 -1.03 -8.55
C PHE A 178 28.38 -2.34 -8.45
N LEU A 179 28.51 -3.07 -9.56
CA LEU A 179 29.22 -4.35 -9.57
C LEU A 179 30.72 -4.18 -9.26
N ALA A 180 31.33 -3.05 -9.66
CA ALA A 180 32.71 -2.74 -9.30
C ALA A 180 32.87 -2.49 -7.79
N ALA A 181 31.99 -1.68 -7.18
CA ALA A 181 31.98 -1.47 -5.73
C ALA A 181 31.77 -2.80 -4.97
N ALA A 182 30.78 -3.58 -5.38
CA ALA A 182 30.48 -4.89 -4.80
C ALA A 182 31.64 -5.88 -4.96
N SER A 183 32.39 -5.84 -6.07
CA SER A 183 33.52 -6.75 -6.29
C SER A 183 34.68 -6.57 -5.30
N MET A 184 34.76 -5.41 -4.63
CA MET A 184 35.82 -5.09 -3.67
C MET A 184 35.31 -4.94 -2.23
N GLY A 185 34.05 -5.30 -1.96
CA GLY A 185 33.44 -5.17 -0.64
C GLY A 185 33.15 -3.73 -0.21
N ALA A 186 33.12 -2.78 -1.17
CA ALA A 186 32.67 -1.42 -0.90
C ALA A 186 31.13 -1.39 -0.87
N VAL A 187 30.57 -0.47 -0.10
CA VAL A 187 29.13 -0.37 0.12
C VAL A 187 28.52 0.60 -0.87
N PHE A 188 27.68 0.10 -1.78
CA PHE A 188 27.05 0.91 -2.80
C PHE A 188 25.80 1.63 -2.27
N THR A 189 25.51 2.82 -2.77
CA THR A 189 24.22 3.47 -2.53
C THR A 189 23.85 4.34 -3.71
N SER A 190 22.58 4.32 -4.10
CA SER A 190 22.11 5.03 -5.29
C SER A 190 20.91 5.92 -5.01
N ILE A 191 20.85 6.99 -5.77
CA ILE A 191 19.79 7.98 -5.82
C ILE A 191 19.57 8.32 -7.30
N ALA A 192 18.33 8.27 -7.76
CA ALA A 192 17.97 8.68 -9.10
C ALA A 192 18.08 10.22 -9.25
N PRO A 193 18.53 10.72 -10.41
CA PRO A 193 18.87 12.13 -10.60
C PRO A 193 17.66 13.06 -10.61
N ASP A 194 16.45 12.52 -10.73
CA ASP A 194 15.17 13.23 -10.64
C ASP A 194 14.75 13.55 -9.19
N LEU A 195 15.39 12.96 -8.17
CA LEU A 195 15.10 13.28 -6.77
C LEU A 195 15.52 14.72 -6.44
N GLY A 196 14.70 15.51 -5.75
CA GLY A 196 15.04 16.88 -5.36
C GLY A 196 16.35 17.00 -4.57
N GLU A 197 16.96 18.19 -4.60
CA GLU A 197 18.30 18.44 -4.01
C GLU A 197 18.36 18.07 -2.52
N GLU A 198 17.41 18.57 -1.71
CA GLU A 198 17.33 18.25 -0.27
C GLU A 198 17.08 16.76 0.00
N GLY A 199 16.35 16.10 -0.90
CA GLY A 199 16.16 14.65 -0.86
C GLY A 199 17.48 13.88 -1.04
N CYS A 200 18.37 14.40 -1.90
CA CYS A 200 19.71 13.83 -2.10
C CYS A 200 20.60 14.10 -0.88
N ILE A 201 20.64 15.35 -0.41
CA ILE A 201 21.46 15.78 0.73
C ILE A 201 21.12 15.00 1.99
N SER A 202 19.83 14.88 2.32
CA SER A 202 19.37 14.15 3.53
C SER A 202 19.76 12.67 3.54
N ARG A 203 19.97 12.06 2.38
CA ARG A 203 20.45 10.67 2.25
C ARG A 203 21.97 10.61 2.33
N LEU A 204 22.66 11.39 1.50
CA LEU A 204 24.12 11.37 1.39
C LEU A 204 24.83 11.87 2.65
N ARG A 205 24.23 12.78 3.41
CA ARG A 205 24.75 13.22 4.71
C ARG A 205 24.80 12.09 5.76
N GLN A 206 23.84 11.16 5.73
CA GLN A 206 23.81 10.05 6.69
C GLN A 206 24.92 9.03 6.42
N VAL A 207 25.23 8.78 5.15
CA VAL A 207 26.15 7.72 4.72
C VAL A 207 27.57 8.20 4.42
N THR A 208 27.78 9.52 4.28
CA THR A 208 29.10 10.18 4.08
C THR A 208 30.01 9.46 3.07
N PRO A 209 29.67 9.44 1.78
CA PRO A 209 30.41 8.68 0.78
C PRO A 209 31.83 9.22 0.55
N SER A 210 32.75 8.33 0.19
CA SER A 210 34.12 8.72 -0.20
C SER A 210 34.18 9.21 -1.65
N ILE A 211 33.30 8.68 -2.51
CA ILE A 211 33.18 9.04 -3.92
C ILE A 211 31.71 9.06 -4.35
N LEU A 212 31.36 9.99 -5.24
CA LEU A 212 30.04 10.14 -5.83
C LEU A 212 30.15 10.10 -7.36
N PHE A 213 29.55 9.10 -7.99
CA PHE A 213 29.33 9.11 -9.44
C PHE A 213 28.01 9.83 -9.73
N ALA A 214 27.96 10.72 -10.72
CA ALA A 214 26.75 11.46 -11.03
C ALA A 214 26.57 11.65 -12.53
N ASP A 215 25.33 11.51 -13.01
CA ASP A 215 25.01 11.82 -14.40
C ASP A 215 25.11 13.34 -14.64
N SER A 216 25.73 13.73 -15.75
CA SER A 216 25.88 15.14 -16.10
C SER A 216 24.53 15.82 -16.38
N HIS A 217 23.57 15.07 -16.92
CA HIS A 217 22.22 15.54 -17.25
C HIS A 217 21.16 14.50 -16.88
N VAL A 218 19.94 14.99 -16.64
CA VAL A 218 18.72 14.18 -16.53
C VAL A 218 17.82 14.46 -17.73
N THR A 219 17.25 13.41 -18.33
CA THR A 219 16.25 13.50 -19.39
C THR A 219 14.93 12.93 -18.89
N TYR A 220 13.85 13.72 -18.95
CA TYR A 220 12.51 13.25 -18.56
C TYR A 220 11.42 14.02 -19.31
N LYS A 221 10.48 13.30 -19.94
CA LYS A 221 9.37 13.87 -20.73
C LYS A 221 9.82 14.84 -21.82
N GLY A 222 10.84 14.46 -22.58
CA GLY A 222 11.44 15.19 -23.69
C GLY A 222 12.30 16.37 -23.26
N LYS A 223 12.51 16.57 -21.95
CA LYS A 223 13.28 17.69 -21.40
C LYS A 223 14.58 17.19 -20.81
N GLN A 224 15.69 17.73 -21.31
CA GLN A 224 17.02 17.48 -20.77
C GLN A 224 17.48 18.67 -19.92
N LYS A 225 18.04 18.40 -18.74
CA LYS A 225 18.56 19.42 -17.82
C LYS A 225 19.90 19.01 -17.25
N SER A 226 20.83 19.95 -17.13
CA SER A 226 22.11 19.72 -16.46
C SER A 226 21.92 19.51 -14.96
N ASN A 227 22.67 18.55 -14.40
CA ASN A 227 22.75 18.32 -12.95
C ASN A 227 23.89 19.10 -12.29
N GLY A 228 24.71 19.86 -13.05
CA GLY A 228 25.96 20.46 -12.55
C GLY A 228 25.79 21.30 -11.27
N ALA A 229 24.86 22.26 -11.27
CA ALA A 229 24.60 23.11 -10.10
C ALA A 229 24.10 22.31 -8.88
N LYS A 230 23.18 21.36 -9.12
CA LYS A 230 22.65 20.47 -8.08
C LYS A 230 23.78 19.63 -7.45
N ILE A 231 24.69 19.10 -8.26
CA ILE A 231 25.82 18.31 -7.78
C ILE A 231 26.76 19.16 -6.91
N SER A 232 27.10 20.38 -7.34
CA SER A 232 27.90 21.31 -6.55
C SER A 232 27.28 21.59 -5.18
N ASN A 233 25.99 21.94 -5.15
CA ASN A 233 25.27 22.23 -3.92
C ASN A 233 25.21 21.03 -2.97
N ILE A 234 25.01 19.82 -3.50
CA ILE A 234 25.03 18.58 -2.71
C ILE A 234 26.40 18.43 -2.04
N VAL A 235 27.48 18.53 -2.81
CA VAL A 235 28.86 18.25 -2.35
C VAL A 235 29.31 19.28 -1.32
N GLU A 236 29.00 20.56 -1.51
CA GLU A 236 29.28 21.63 -0.54
C GLU A 236 28.61 21.39 0.83
N LYS A 237 27.45 20.73 0.81
CA LYS A 237 26.65 20.42 2.00
C LYS A 237 27.07 19.11 2.69
N LEU A 238 28.02 18.34 2.16
CA LEU A 238 28.54 17.12 2.79
C LEU A 238 29.71 17.45 3.73
N ALA A 239 29.70 16.87 4.93
CA ALA A 239 30.75 17.10 5.93
C ALA A 239 32.12 16.54 5.53
N ARG A 240 32.13 15.46 4.73
CA ARG A 240 33.34 14.82 4.23
C ARG A 240 33.60 15.26 2.78
N LYS A 241 34.84 15.62 2.47
CA LYS A 241 35.26 15.86 1.09
C LYS A 241 35.01 14.59 0.26
N THR A 242 34.10 14.71 -0.70
CA THR A 242 33.68 13.62 -1.58
C THR A 242 34.26 13.86 -2.98
N GLU A 243 34.98 12.90 -3.54
CA GLU A 243 35.42 12.98 -4.94
C GLU A 243 34.21 12.76 -5.87
N VAL A 244 34.08 13.56 -6.92
CA VAL A 244 32.93 13.49 -7.85
C VAL A 244 33.40 13.05 -9.22
N VAL A 245 32.72 12.04 -9.78
CA VAL A 245 32.94 11.53 -11.13
C VAL A 245 31.68 11.77 -11.97
N LEU A 246 31.79 12.59 -13.02
CA LEU A 246 30.68 12.86 -13.93
C LEU A 246 30.60 11.83 -15.06
N ILE A 247 29.43 11.22 -15.20
CA ILE A 247 29.07 10.36 -16.32
C ILE A 247 28.38 11.22 -17.38
N PRO A 248 28.95 11.36 -18.59
CA PRO A 248 28.36 12.18 -19.63
C PRO A 248 27.11 11.52 -20.21
N THR A 249 25.94 12.11 -19.98
CA THR A 249 24.65 11.69 -20.59
C THR A 249 24.18 12.65 -21.69
N ALA A 250 24.89 13.78 -21.85
CA ALA A 250 24.77 14.74 -22.93
C ALA A 250 26.12 15.46 -23.12
N LYS A 251 26.20 16.43 -24.04
CA LYS A 251 27.38 17.29 -24.18
C LYS A 251 27.63 18.03 -22.86
N VAL A 252 28.79 17.80 -22.26
CA VAL A 252 29.20 18.42 -21.00
C VAL A 252 29.99 19.69 -21.33
N GLU A 253 29.59 20.83 -20.76
CA GLU A 253 30.38 22.07 -20.81
C GLU A 253 31.61 21.97 -19.90
N GLN A 254 32.42 23.04 -19.78
CA GLN A 254 33.54 23.03 -18.83
C GLN A 254 33.04 22.74 -17.41
N THR A 255 33.67 21.76 -16.75
CA THR A 255 33.29 21.29 -15.41
C THR A 255 34.53 21.13 -14.55
N ASN A 256 34.41 21.43 -13.26
CA ASN A 256 35.48 21.25 -12.27
C ASN A 256 35.51 19.83 -11.69
N PHE A 257 34.57 18.97 -12.09
CA PHE A 257 34.49 17.59 -11.65
C PHE A 257 35.28 16.66 -12.58
N LEU A 258 35.76 15.53 -12.03
CA LEU A 258 36.46 14.53 -12.82
C LEU A 258 35.51 13.89 -13.83
N THR A 259 35.87 13.81 -15.10
CA THR A 259 35.04 13.09 -16.08
C THR A 259 35.19 11.58 -15.91
N LEU A 260 34.20 10.80 -16.35
CA LEU A 260 34.30 9.34 -16.35
C LEU A 260 35.54 8.86 -17.13
N SER A 261 35.88 9.49 -18.25
CA SER A 261 37.08 9.15 -19.01
C SER A 261 38.36 9.36 -18.19
N ASP A 262 38.48 10.51 -17.52
CA ASP A 262 39.65 10.80 -16.68
C ASP A 262 39.72 9.87 -15.47
N PHE A 263 38.58 9.54 -14.88
CA PHE A 263 38.50 8.55 -13.81
C PHE A 263 38.99 7.18 -14.30
N LEU A 264 38.48 6.69 -15.43
CA LEU A 264 38.86 5.40 -16.00
C LEU A 264 40.31 5.39 -16.53
N SER A 265 40.90 6.54 -16.83
CA SER A 265 42.33 6.66 -17.16
C SER A 265 43.24 6.27 -15.98
N ARG A 266 42.71 6.31 -14.75
CA ARG A 266 43.39 5.75 -13.59
C ARG A 266 43.47 4.23 -13.69
N SER A 267 42.67 3.52 -14.48
CA SER A 267 42.73 2.06 -14.59
C SER A 267 44.07 1.58 -15.20
N ALA A 268 44.51 0.38 -14.84
CA ALA A 268 45.73 -0.24 -15.36
C ALA A 268 45.34 -1.52 -16.08
N VAL A 269 45.90 -1.74 -17.27
CA VAL A 269 45.60 -2.93 -18.09
C VAL A 269 46.02 -4.23 -17.39
N SER A 270 47.04 -4.17 -16.53
CA SER A 270 47.53 -5.30 -15.72
C SER A 270 46.56 -5.73 -14.62
N ASP A 271 45.63 -4.87 -14.20
CA ASP A 271 44.71 -5.17 -13.10
C ASP A 271 43.64 -6.15 -13.57
N LYS A 272 43.62 -7.33 -12.97
CA LYS A 272 42.58 -8.35 -13.24
C LYS A 272 41.29 -8.02 -12.49
N LEU A 273 40.16 -8.46 -13.04
CA LEU A 273 38.91 -8.46 -12.31
C LEU A 273 39.01 -9.52 -11.20
N GLN A 274 38.92 -9.08 -9.95
CA GLN A 274 39.00 -9.93 -8.77
C GLN A 274 37.84 -9.62 -7.85
N PHE A 275 37.44 -10.63 -7.08
CA PHE A 275 36.32 -10.56 -6.16
C PHE A 275 36.83 -10.77 -4.73
N SER A 276 36.73 -9.73 -3.90
CA SER A 276 36.99 -9.82 -2.47
C SER A 276 35.82 -10.58 -1.84
N ARG A 277 36.03 -11.85 -1.51
CA ARG A 277 35.02 -12.64 -0.79
C ARG A 277 34.99 -12.18 0.67
N VAL A 278 33.82 -11.71 1.08
CA VAL A 278 33.53 -11.15 2.40
C VAL A 278 32.57 -12.07 3.14
N SER A 279 32.32 -11.88 4.43
CA SER A 279 31.32 -12.68 5.16
C SER A 279 29.94 -12.59 4.50
N PHE A 280 29.09 -13.62 4.66
CA PHE A 280 27.71 -13.60 4.16
C PHE A 280 26.95 -12.30 4.52
N SER A 281 27.17 -11.82 5.75
CA SER A 281 26.55 -10.61 6.30
C SER A 281 27.28 -9.29 6.08
N ALA A 282 28.34 -9.29 5.26
CA ALA A 282 29.05 -8.06 4.94
C ALA A 282 28.13 -7.09 4.15
N PRO A 283 28.12 -5.79 4.48
CA PRO A 283 27.33 -4.78 3.77
C PRO A 283 27.66 -4.71 2.28
N LEU A 284 26.61 -4.78 1.45
CA LEU A 284 26.68 -4.67 -0.02
C LEU A 284 26.15 -3.30 -0.48
N TYR A 285 24.96 -2.92 -0.04
CA TYR A 285 24.38 -1.63 -0.37
C TYR A 285 23.52 -1.05 0.76
N ILE A 286 23.36 0.27 0.73
CA ILE A 286 22.44 1.04 1.60
C ILE A 286 21.27 1.51 0.74
N LEU A 287 20.07 1.04 1.08
CA LEU A 287 18.82 1.47 0.45
C LEU A 287 18.02 2.36 1.40
N TYR A 288 17.19 3.23 0.84
CA TYR A 288 16.44 4.21 1.63
C TYR A 288 14.96 3.87 1.68
N SER A 289 14.37 3.87 2.87
CA SER A 289 12.91 3.89 3.03
C SER A 289 12.45 5.19 3.71
N SER A 290 11.18 5.55 3.49
CA SER A 290 10.56 6.69 4.17
C SER A 290 10.37 6.37 5.65
N GLY A 291 10.98 7.17 6.53
CA GLY A 291 10.66 7.16 7.97
C GLY A 291 9.31 7.83 8.25
N THR A 292 8.61 7.41 9.30
CA THR A 292 7.30 7.95 9.71
C THR A 292 7.40 9.30 10.44
N SER A 293 8.56 9.64 11.01
CA SER A 293 8.77 10.85 11.85
C SER A 293 10.17 11.48 11.75
N GLY A 294 11.06 10.98 10.89
CA GLY A 294 12.48 11.36 10.86
C GLY A 294 13.16 11.27 9.49
N PRO A 295 14.50 11.44 9.40
CA PRO A 295 15.25 11.28 8.16
C PRO A 295 15.04 9.87 7.56
N PRO A 296 15.25 9.69 6.24
CA PRO A 296 15.06 8.39 5.60
C PRO A 296 15.85 7.30 6.31
N LYS A 297 15.20 6.16 6.59
CA LYS A 297 15.87 4.99 7.18
C LYS A 297 16.84 4.45 6.13
N CYS A 298 18.06 4.13 6.56
CA CYS A 298 19.14 3.66 5.70
C CYS A 298 19.33 2.15 5.92
N LEU A 299 18.62 1.33 5.17
CA LEU A 299 18.64 -0.13 5.33
C LEU A 299 19.91 -0.71 4.71
N VAL A 300 20.72 -1.35 5.54
CA VAL A 300 21.97 -1.98 5.11
C VAL A 300 21.71 -3.43 4.76
N HIS A 301 21.92 -3.78 3.49
CA HIS A 301 21.73 -5.13 2.99
C HIS A 301 23.05 -5.80 2.69
N GLN A 302 23.07 -7.11 2.84
CA GLN A 302 24.30 -7.92 2.80
C GLN A 302 24.59 -8.56 1.45
N HIS A 303 25.85 -8.91 1.22
CA HIS A 303 26.28 -9.65 0.03
C HIS A 303 25.52 -10.98 -0.16
N GLY A 304 25.14 -11.64 0.93
CA GLY A 304 24.33 -12.86 0.93
C GLY A 304 22.95 -12.75 0.27
N VAL A 305 22.44 -11.54 0.02
CA VAL A 305 21.15 -11.31 -0.68
C VAL A 305 21.09 -11.98 -2.07
N ILE A 306 22.25 -12.24 -2.68
CA ILE A 306 22.35 -12.94 -3.96
C ILE A 306 21.71 -14.35 -3.93
N LEU A 307 21.64 -15.01 -2.77
CA LEU A 307 20.89 -16.26 -2.59
C LEU A 307 19.40 -16.06 -2.87
N GLN A 308 18.81 -14.97 -2.36
CA GLN A 308 17.41 -14.64 -2.61
C GLN A 308 17.17 -14.22 -4.05
N HIS A 309 18.08 -13.45 -4.64
CA HIS A 309 17.97 -13.09 -6.06
C HIS A 309 18.01 -14.31 -6.96
N LYS A 310 18.94 -15.25 -6.76
CA LYS A 310 19.00 -16.49 -7.55
C LYS A 310 17.78 -17.37 -7.31
N LYS A 311 17.29 -17.49 -6.08
CA LYS A 311 16.04 -18.20 -5.75
C LYS A 311 14.86 -17.64 -6.54
N VAL A 312 14.64 -16.33 -6.48
CA VAL A 312 13.53 -15.69 -7.19
C VAL A 312 13.72 -15.78 -8.70
N ALA A 313 14.91 -15.47 -9.21
CA ALA A 313 15.20 -15.52 -10.63
C ALA A 313 14.96 -16.93 -11.21
N LYS A 314 15.63 -17.94 -10.66
CA LYS A 314 15.64 -19.30 -11.22
C LYS A 314 14.37 -20.09 -10.92
N LEU A 315 13.77 -19.93 -9.73
CA LEU A 315 12.63 -20.74 -9.31
C LEU A 315 11.29 -20.03 -9.54
N HIS A 316 11.09 -18.86 -8.94
CA HIS A 316 9.80 -18.16 -8.98
C HIS A 316 9.53 -17.51 -10.34
N ASN A 317 10.53 -16.83 -10.92
CA ASN A 317 10.41 -16.17 -12.21
C ASN A 317 10.78 -17.09 -13.38
N SER A 318 11.32 -18.28 -13.07
CA SER A 318 11.76 -19.29 -14.06
C SER A 318 12.74 -18.77 -15.11
N LEU A 319 13.53 -17.74 -14.80
CA LEU A 319 14.48 -17.11 -15.71
C LEU A 319 15.54 -18.12 -16.16
N GLN A 320 15.82 -18.11 -17.46
CA GLN A 320 16.85 -18.91 -18.09
C GLN A 320 17.97 -18.03 -18.67
N PRO A 321 19.19 -18.57 -18.83
CA PRO A 321 20.26 -17.89 -19.55
C PRO A 321 19.80 -17.45 -20.95
N GLY A 322 20.19 -16.23 -21.35
CA GLY A 322 19.84 -15.64 -22.64
C GLY A 322 18.46 -14.98 -22.72
N GLU A 323 17.57 -15.16 -21.74
CA GLU A 323 16.29 -14.43 -21.71
C GLU A 323 16.49 -12.93 -21.48
N VAL A 324 15.59 -12.13 -22.03
CA VAL A 324 15.65 -10.67 -21.94
C VAL A 324 14.67 -10.16 -20.89
N VAL A 325 15.21 -9.50 -19.87
CA VAL A 325 14.50 -8.92 -18.73
C VAL A 325 14.42 -7.41 -18.91
N PHE A 326 13.20 -6.88 -18.94
CA PHE A 326 12.95 -5.45 -18.87
C PHE A 326 12.12 -5.14 -17.62
N GLN A 327 12.73 -4.59 -16.57
CA GLN A 327 12.02 -4.12 -15.39
C GLN A 327 12.07 -2.59 -15.38
N TYR A 328 10.94 -1.92 -15.59
CA TYR A 328 10.91 -0.47 -15.51
C TYR A 328 11.11 -0.02 -14.05
N SER A 329 12.25 0.59 -13.76
CA SER A 329 12.60 1.09 -12.43
C SER A 329 13.72 2.13 -12.50
N SER A 330 13.76 3.06 -11.54
CA SER A 330 14.91 3.95 -11.33
C SER A 330 15.85 3.41 -10.25
N THR A 331 17.09 3.88 -10.24
CA THR A 331 18.15 3.47 -9.30
C THR A 331 17.85 3.79 -7.82
N SER A 332 16.85 4.62 -7.54
CA SER A 332 16.36 4.87 -6.17
C SER A 332 15.52 3.71 -5.61
N TRP A 333 15.12 2.75 -6.44
CA TRP A 333 14.16 1.72 -6.06
C TRP A 333 14.80 0.36 -6.00
N VAL A 334 14.33 -0.42 -5.03
CA VAL A 334 14.75 -1.80 -4.81
C VAL A 334 14.52 -2.69 -6.05
N LEU A 335 13.54 -2.37 -6.90
CA LEU A 335 13.29 -3.08 -8.15
C LEU A 335 14.47 -2.99 -9.12
N TRP A 336 15.26 -1.91 -9.09
CA TRP A 336 16.52 -1.84 -9.85
C TRP A 336 17.54 -2.83 -9.30
N ASN A 337 17.69 -2.96 -7.97
CA ASN A 337 18.59 -3.94 -7.35
C ASN A 337 18.17 -5.39 -7.69
N ILE A 338 16.86 -5.68 -7.63
CA ILE A 338 16.31 -6.99 -8.00
C ILE A 338 16.54 -7.27 -9.49
N MET A 339 16.32 -6.29 -10.36
CA MET A 339 16.59 -6.41 -11.79
C MET A 339 18.06 -6.72 -12.06
N VAL A 340 19.01 -6.01 -11.42
CA VAL A 340 20.43 -6.32 -11.52
C VAL A 340 20.72 -7.73 -11.01
N GLY A 341 20.04 -8.17 -9.95
CA GLY A 341 20.10 -9.53 -9.44
C GLY A 341 19.72 -10.61 -10.46
N HIS A 342 18.85 -10.32 -11.44
CA HIS A 342 18.48 -11.28 -12.49
C HIS A 342 19.65 -11.65 -13.42
N LEU A 343 20.69 -10.81 -13.54
CA LEU A 343 21.94 -11.18 -14.24
C LEU A 343 22.57 -12.46 -13.65
N SER A 344 22.31 -12.78 -12.39
CA SER A 344 22.79 -14.01 -11.74
C SER A 344 22.15 -15.31 -12.27
N ALA A 345 21.19 -15.20 -13.19
CA ALA A 345 20.61 -16.29 -13.97
C ALA A 345 21.06 -16.26 -15.45
N GLY A 346 22.02 -15.40 -15.83
CA GLY A 346 22.53 -15.32 -17.19
C GLY A 346 21.62 -14.56 -18.18
N THR A 347 20.71 -13.74 -17.68
CA THR A 347 19.77 -12.96 -18.51
C THR A 347 20.44 -11.73 -19.14
N THR A 348 19.82 -11.18 -20.18
CA THR A 348 20.08 -9.81 -20.67
C THR A 348 19.17 -8.82 -19.95
N LEU A 349 19.68 -7.64 -19.57
CA LEU A 349 18.85 -6.57 -19.00
C LEU A 349 18.64 -5.43 -20.00
N VAL A 350 17.38 -5.00 -20.15
CA VAL A 350 17.03 -3.72 -20.76
C VAL A 350 16.95 -2.65 -19.67
N LEU A 351 17.79 -1.64 -19.77
CA LEU A 351 17.96 -0.54 -18.82
C LEU A 351 17.39 0.73 -19.46
N TYR A 352 16.17 1.11 -19.09
CA TYR A 352 15.51 2.28 -19.66
C TYR A 352 15.60 3.50 -18.73
N ASP A 353 16.17 4.59 -19.24
CA ASP A 353 16.25 5.90 -18.60
C ASP A 353 15.24 6.86 -19.24
N GLY A 354 14.07 6.98 -18.62
CA GLY A 354 12.99 7.80 -19.17
C GLY A 354 11.68 7.71 -18.44
N SER A 355 10.76 8.57 -18.86
CA SER A 355 9.36 8.54 -18.48
C SER A 355 8.68 7.31 -19.08
N PRO A 356 7.79 6.64 -18.31
CA PRO A 356 7.13 5.45 -18.78
C PRO A 356 6.01 5.76 -19.77
N THR A 357 5.57 7.01 -19.83
CA THR A 357 4.40 7.45 -20.60
C THR A 357 4.74 8.51 -21.63
N TRP A 358 6.02 8.67 -21.99
CA TRP A 358 6.45 9.62 -23.00
C TRP A 358 7.02 8.91 -24.24
N PRO A 359 6.68 9.34 -25.47
CA PRO A 359 5.63 10.34 -25.77
C PRO A 359 4.23 9.83 -25.44
N ASN A 360 4.06 8.52 -25.23
CA ASN A 360 2.85 7.86 -24.79
C ASN A 360 3.18 6.53 -24.05
N PRO A 361 2.23 5.92 -23.32
CA PRO A 361 2.44 4.65 -22.62
C PRO A 361 2.89 3.47 -23.51
N GLN A 362 2.50 3.46 -24.79
CA GLN A 362 2.84 2.39 -25.72
C GLN A 362 4.33 2.33 -26.08
N GLN A 363 5.12 3.35 -25.71
CA GLN A 363 6.56 3.35 -25.94
C GLN A 363 7.26 2.13 -25.30
N MET A 364 6.79 1.64 -24.15
CA MET A 364 7.35 0.42 -23.55
C MET A 364 7.04 -0.84 -24.36
N LEU A 365 5.88 -0.92 -25.02
CA LEU A 365 5.55 -2.07 -25.86
C LEU A 365 6.49 -2.15 -27.07
N LYS A 366 6.91 -1.00 -27.62
CA LYS A 366 7.95 -0.95 -28.66
C LYS A 366 9.29 -1.47 -28.18
N ILE A 367 9.67 -1.17 -26.93
CA ILE A 367 10.90 -1.72 -26.33
C ILE A 367 10.78 -3.24 -26.17
N VAL A 368 9.62 -3.71 -25.69
CA VAL A 368 9.32 -5.14 -25.54
C VAL A 368 9.45 -5.88 -26.86
N GLU A 369 8.84 -5.35 -27.93
CA GLU A 369 8.92 -5.89 -29.28
C GLU A 369 10.35 -5.86 -29.86
N GLN A 370 11.00 -4.69 -29.86
CA GLN A 370 12.33 -4.48 -30.46
C GLN A 370 13.40 -5.41 -29.88
N HIS A 371 13.38 -5.61 -28.55
CA HIS A 371 14.39 -6.39 -27.84
C HIS A 371 13.94 -7.80 -27.49
N LYS A 372 12.79 -8.24 -28.00
CA LYS A 372 12.22 -9.57 -27.76
C LYS A 372 12.18 -9.93 -26.27
N VAL A 373 11.64 -9.01 -25.48
CA VAL A 373 11.60 -9.12 -24.01
C VAL A 373 10.79 -10.34 -23.59
N SER A 374 11.40 -11.22 -22.77
CA SER A 374 10.77 -12.43 -22.23
C SER A 374 10.07 -12.19 -20.90
N TYR A 375 10.64 -11.30 -20.09
CA TYR A 375 10.12 -10.88 -18.78
C TYR A 375 9.95 -9.36 -18.78
N TRP A 376 8.73 -8.89 -18.56
CA TRP A 376 8.45 -7.46 -18.45
C TRP A 376 7.90 -7.10 -17.06
N GLY A 377 8.65 -6.29 -16.32
CA GLY A 377 8.26 -5.74 -15.04
C GLY A 377 7.59 -4.38 -15.18
N ALA A 378 6.32 -4.30 -14.77
CA ALA A 378 5.49 -3.11 -14.82
C ALA A 378 4.87 -2.78 -13.45
N SER A 379 4.12 -1.68 -13.37
CA SER A 379 3.30 -1.34 -12.21
C SER A 379 1.81 -1.34 -12.58
N PRO A 380 0.89 -1.58 -11.61
CA PRO A 380 -0.54 -1.47 -11.87
C PRO A 380 -0.93 -0.12 -12.48
N LYS A 381 -0.33 0.97 -11.99
CA LYS A 381 -0.55 2.32 -12.50
C LYS A 381 -0.13 2.49 -13.97
N PHE A 382 1.02 1.93 -14.35
CA PHE A 382 1.43 1.96 -15.75
C PHE A 382 0.48 1.14 -16.63
N LEU A 383 0.10 -0.06 -16.18
CA LEU A 383 -0.86 -0.90 -16.90
C LEU A 383 -2.24 -0.20 -17.04
N GLN A 384 -2.68 0.57 -16.04
CA GLN A 384 -3.89 1.40 -16.12
C GLN A 384 -3.74 2.52 -17.14
N ALA A 385 -2.58 3.19 -17.15
CA ALA A 385 -2.27 4.22 -18.14
C ALA A 385 -2.22 3.64 -19.56
N LEU A 386 -1.79 2.39 -19.73
CA LEU A 386 -1.84 1.70 -21.01
C LEU A 386 -3.29 1.33 -21.39
N GLU A 387 -4.10 0.81 -20.46
CA GLU A 387 -5.52 0.51 -20.66
C GLU A 387 -6.31 1.74 -21.11
N SER A 388 -6.04 2.91 -20.51
CA SER A 388 -6.76 4.15 -20.83
C SER A 388 -6.53 4.63 -22.27
N THR A 389 -5.43 4.22 -22.91
CA THR A 389 -5.18 4.48 -24.34
C THR A 389 -6.06 3.66 -25.28
N ARG A 390 -6.78 2.66 -24.75
CA ARG A 390 -7.56 1.65 -25.51
C ARG A 390 -6.70 0.84 -26.49
N CYS A 391 -5.39 0.78 -26.27
CA CYS A 391 -4.49 -0.11 -26.99
C CYS A 391 -4.88 -1.57 -26.74
N VAL A 392 -4.81 -2.38 -27.80
CA VAL A 392 -4.98 -3.85 -27.73
C VAL A 392 -3.63 -4.47 -28.14
N PRO A 393 -2.69 -4.68 -27.21
CA PRO A 393 -1.31 -5.00 -27.54
C PRO A 393 -1.13 -6.24 -28.41
N LYS A 394 -1.93 -7.29 -28.21
CA LYS A 394 -1.87 -8.53 -29.00
C LYS A 394 -2.17 -8.34 -30.50
N GLU A 395 -2.81 -7.24 -30.88
CA GLU A 395 -3.17 -6.93 -32.27
C GLU A 395 -2.19 -5.95 -32.93
N GLN A 396 -1.36 -5.26 -32.12
CA GLN A 396 -0.58 -4.10 -32.55
C GLN A 396 0.94 -4.31 -32.43
N TYR A 397 1.39 -5.29 -31.64
CA TYR A 397 2.80 -5.56 -31.37
C TYR A 397 3.09 -7.05 -31.45
N ASP A 398 4.30 -7.41 -31.90
CA ASP A 398 4.83 -8.77 -31.77
C ASP A 398 5.29 -9.02 -30.32
N LEU A 399 4.47 -9.77 -29.59
CA LEU A 399 4.71 -10.18 -28.20
C LEU A 399 5.08 -11.67 -28.10
N SER A 400 5.47 -12.32 -29.21
CA SER A 400 5.75 -13.77 -29.26
C SER A 400 6.87 -14.24 -28.33
N SER A 401 7.78 -13.34 -27.95
CA SER A 401 8.88 -13.60 -27.02
C SER A 401 8.48 -13.41 -25.55
N LEU A 402 7.42 -12.65 -25.27
CA LEU A 402 7.01 -12.28 -23.92
C LEU A 402 6.27 -13.45 -23.27
N ARG A 403 6.81 -13.99 -22.19
CA ARG A 403 6.18 -15.08 -21.43
C ARG A 403 5.59 -14.63 -20.10
N MET A 404 6.09 -13.52 -19.54
CA MET A 404 5.71 -13.06 -18.21
C MET A 404 5.63 -11.54 -18.16
N VAL A 405 4.55 -11.04 -17.57
CA VAL A 405 4.43 -9.66 -17.11
C VAL A 405 4.30 -9.68 -15.60
N GLN A 406 5.29 -9.15 -14.88
CA GLN A 406 5.24 -9.05 -13.44
C GLN A 406 4.82 -7.63 -13.02
N SER A 407 3.84 -7.55 -12.13
CA SER A 407 3.32 -6.30 -11.58
C SER A 407 3.67 -6.17 -10.10
N ALA A 408 4.29 -5.06 -9.72
CA ALA A 408 4.73 -4.80 -8.35
C ALA A 408 4.49 -3.35 -7.91
N GLY A 409 4.60 -3.12 -6.59
CA GLY A 409 4.59 -1.80 -5.97
C GLY A 409 3.21 -1.26 -5.59
N ALA A 410 2.13 -1.89 -6.04
CA ALA A 410 0.75 -1.60 -5.62
C ALA A 410 -0.15 -2.83 -5.84
N HIS A 411 -1.35 -2.80 -5.25
CA HIS A 411 -2.37 -3.82 -5.47
C HIS A 411 -2.80 -3.86 -6.95
N LEU A 412 -2.77 -5.05 -7.55
CA LEU A 412 -3.25 -5.27 -8.91
C LEU A 412 -4.71 -5.75 -8.85
N ALA A 413 -5.65 -4.88 -9.20
CA ALA A 413 -7.08 -5.17 -9.07
C ALA A 413 -7.53 -6.32 -9.99
N ALA A 414 -8.51 -7.12 -9.55
CA ALA A 414 -9.06 -8.24 -10.32
C ALA A 414 -9.52 -7.84 -11.74
N LYS A 415 -10.16 -6.67 -11.88
CA LYS A 415 -10.59 -6.14 -13.20
C LYS A 415 -9.42 -5.92 -14.15
N GLN A 416 -8.24 -5.57 -13.63
CA GLN A 416 -7.05 -5.33 -14.43
C GLN A 416 -6.45 -6.63 -14.97
N TYR A 417 -6.51 -7.73 -14.21
CA TYR A 417 -6.21 -9.07 -14.73
C TYR A 417 -7.13 -9.44 -15.90
N LEU A 418 -8.44 -9.22 -15.73
CA LEU A 418 -9.42 -9.52 -16.78
C LEU A 418 -9.21 -8.65 -18.03
N TRP A 419 -8.84 -7.37 -17.86
CA TRP A 419 -8.45 -6.53 -18.99
C TRP A 419 -7.21 -7.07 -19.69
N PHE A 420 -6.16 -7.42 -18.95
CA PHE A 420 -4.92 -7.94 -19.52
C PHE A 420 -5.19 -9.16 -20.40
N TYR A 421 -5.96 -10.14 -19.92
CA TYR A 421 -6.27 -11.34 -20.71
C TYR A 421 -7.24 -11.10 -21.88
N ARG A 422 -7.90 -9.93 -21.95
CA ARG A 422 -8.58 -9.49 -23.18
C ARG A 422 -7.62 -8.81 -24.15
N ALA A 423 -6.64 -8.06 -23.67
CA ALA A 423 -5.79 -7.16 -24.47
C ALA A 423 -4.46 -7.80 -24.91
N PHE A 424 -3.91 -8.74 -24.14
CA PHE A 424 -2.64 -9.45 -24.38
C PHE A 424 -2.88 -10.92 -24.80
N PRO A 425 -1.87 -11.60 -25.37
CA PRO A 425 -1.92 -13.04 -25.58
C PRO A 425 -2.15 -13.81 -24.26
N THR A 426 -2.96 -14.87 -24.31
CA THR A 426 -3.47 -15.56 -23.10
C THR A 426 -2.51 -16.56 -22.48
N ASP A 427 -1.42 -16.89 -23.18
CA ASP A 427 -0.30 -17.69 -22.69
C ASP A 427 0.65 -16.90 -21.78
N ILE A 428 0.67 -15.58 -21.88
CA ILE A 428 1.52 -14.72 -21.04
C ILE A 428 1.04 -14.78 -19.59
N HIS A 429 1.95 -15.07 -18.68
CA HIS A 429 1.70 -15.09 -17.24
C HIS A 429 1.72 -13.66 -16.69
N LEU A 430 0.55 -13.05 -16.45
CA LEU A 430 0.46 -11.82 -15.67
C LEU A 430 0.50 -12.18 -14.19
N THR A 431 1.54 -11.80 -13.48
CA THR A 431 1.70 -12.16 -12.07
C THR A 431 1.89 -10.90 -11.25
N SER A 432 1.29 -10.84 -10.07
CA SER A 432 1.61 -9.80 -9.08
C SER A 432 2.57 -10.36 -8.05
N VAL A 433 3.40 -9.50 -7.46
CA VAL A 433 4.27 -9.84 -6.32
C VAL A 433 4.22 -8.74 -5.28
N THR A 434 4.46 -9.11 -4.03
CA THR A 434 4.62 -8.15 -2.93
C THR A 434 5.93 -8.36 -2.21
N GLY A 435 6.61 -7.26 -1.93
CA GLY A 435 7.99 -7.20 -1.47
C GLY A 435 8.37 -5.75 -1.17
N GLY A 436 9.63 -5.50 -0.89
CA GLY A 436 10.02 -4.12 -0.57
C GLY A 436 11.50 -3.91 -0.36
N THR A 437 11.84 -2.64 -0.15
CA THR A 437 13.19 -2.18 0.20
C THR A 437 13.72 -2.88 1.45
N ASP A 438 12.81 -3.28 2.34
CA ASP A 438 13.12 -3.92 3.61
C ASP A 438 13.72 -5.32 3.46
N ILE A 439 13.48 -6.01 2.34
CA ILE A 439 13.99 -7.39 2.14
C ILE A 439 14.69 -7.61 0.81
N VAL A 440 14.65 -6.62 -0.09
CA VAL A 440 15.25 -6.63 -1.43
C VAL A 440 14.86 -7.84 -2.27
N THR A 441 13.64 -8.28 -2.07
CA THR A 441 13.01 -9.37 -2.78
C THR A 441 11.50 -9.32 -2.50
N SER A 442 10.80 -10.42 -2.72
CA SER A 442 9.37 -10.56 -2.48
C SER A 442 9.07 -11.48 -1.30
N TRP A 443 8.06 -11.11 -0.52
CA TRP A 443 7.43 -11.93 0.52
C TRP A 443 6.53 -12.99 -0.11
N ILE A 444 5.74 -12.57 -1.10
CA ILE A 444 4.81 -13.41 -1.86
C ILE A 444 5.13 -13.21 -3.34
N CYS A 445 5.40 -14.32 -4.01
CA CYS A 445 5.98 -14.42 -5.33
C CYS A 445 5.00 -15.00 -6.35
N THR A 446 5.45 -14.99 -7.59
CA THR A 446 4.92 -15.81 -8.67
C THR A 446 5.06 -17.31 -8.37
N ASP A 447 4.01 -18.07 -8.68
CA ASP A 447 4.09 -19.52 -8.82
C ASP A 447 3.96 -19.88 -10.31
N PRO A 448 5.06 -20.23 -10.98
CA PRO A 448 5.02 -20.59 -12.39
C PRO A 448 4.37 -21.97 -12.62
N ALA A 449 4.18 -22.78 -11.56
CA ALA A 449 3.57 -24.10 -11.63
C ALA A 449 2.11 -24.13 -11.17
N GLY A 450 1.62 -23.05 -10.55
CA GLY A 450 0.27 -22.95 -9.99
C GLY A 450 -0.70 -22.15 -10.86
N PRO A 451 -2.02 -22.33 -10.66
CA PRO A 451 -3.02 -21.46 -11.26
C PRO A 451 -2.92 -20.02 -10.74
N LEU A 452 -3.43 -19.07 -11.52
CA LEU A 452 -3.56 -17.67 -11.14
C LEU A 452 -5.03 -17.28 -11.05
N PHE A 453 -5.41 -16.66 -9.94
CA PHE A 453 -6.74 -16.10 -9.72
C PHE A 453 -6.69 -14.57 -9.75
N ALA A 454 -7.73 -13.94 -10.30
CA ALA A 454 -7.77 -12.50 -10.45
C ALA A 454 -7.78 -11.80 -9.08
N GLY A 455 -6.85 -10.86 -8.87
CA GLY A 455 -6.73 -10.09 -7.62
C GLY A 455 -5.86 -10.75 -6.55
N GLU A 456 -5.34 -11.95 -6.77
CA GLU A 456 -4.53 -12.71 -5.82
C GLU A 456 -3.05 -12.80 -6.25
N ILE A 457 -2.16 -12.90 -5.26
CA ILE A 457 -0.74 -13.24 -5.42
C ILE A 457 -0.58 -14.73 -5.08
N GLN A 458 0.13 -15.49 -5.92
CA GLN A 458 -0.01 -16.95 -5.94
C GLN A 458 0.63 -17.69 -4.76
N LEU A 459 1.89 -17.38 -4.40
CA LEU A 459 2.66 -18.26 -3.51
C LEU A 459 3.61 -17.49 -2.61
N ILE A 460 3.58 -17.78 -1.30
CA ILE A 460 4.58 -17.28 -0.35
C ILE A 460 5.98 -17.70 -0.83
N ALA A 461 6.95 -16.78 -0.81
CA ALA A 461 8.29 -17.08 -1.30
C ALA A 461 8.90 -18.27 -0.52
N LEU A 462 9.61 -19.17 -1.22
CA LEU A 462 10.25 -20.32 -0.57
C LEU A 462 11.23 -19.86 0.53
N GLY A 463 11.17 -20.49 1.71
CA GLY A 463 11.98 -20.16 2.88
C GLY A 463 11.51 -18.95 3.69
N ILE A 464 10.36 -18.34 3.33
CA ILE A 464 9.77 -17.21 4.06
C ILE A 464 8.51 -17.68 4.78
N ASP A 465 8.45 -17.46 6.10
CA ASP A 465 7.36 -17.94 6.96
C ASP A 465 6.31 -16.84 7.22
N ILE A 466 5.55 -16.49 6.18
CA ILE A 466 4.47 -15.50 6.26
C ILE A 466 3.23 -16.06 6.97
N ASP A 467 2.68 -15.23 7.85
CA ASP A 467 1.41 -15.45 8.53
C ASP A 467 0.56 -14.18 8.54
N ILE A 468 -0.74 -14.34 8.82
CA ILE A 468 -1.68 -13.24 9.06
C ILE A 468 -2.06 -13.28 10.54
N ALA A 469 -1.66 -12.27 11.28
CA ALA A 469 -1.92 -12.15 12.71
C ALA A 469 -3.15 -11.27 12.97
N ASP A 470 -3.95 -11.64 13.96
CA ASP A 470 -4.94 -10.71 14.50
C ASP A 470 -4.24 -9.46 15.04
N SER A 471 -4.85 -8.30 14.82
CA SER A 471 -4.23 -7.02 15.17
C SER A 471 -4.16 -6.75 16.68
N VAL A 472 -4.96 -7.45 17.48
CA VAL A 472 -5.04 -7.28 18.93
C VAL A 472 -4.33 -8.43 19.65
N THR A 473 -4.66 -9.68 19.32
CA THR A 473 -4.12 -10.85 20.02
C THR A 473 -2.78 -11.32 19.47
N GLY A 474 -2.50 -11.02 18.19
CA GLY A 474 -1.32 -11.54 17.49
C GLY A 474 -1.41 -13.03 17.12
N GLU A 475 -2.54 -13.69 17.40
CA GLU A 475 -2.80 -15.07 17.00
C GLU A 475 -2.92 -15.21 15.48
N SER A 476 -2.56 -16.38 14.95
CA SER A 476 -2.72 -16.65 13.52
C SER A 476 -4.20 -16.73 13.16
N ILE A 477 -4.64 -15.87 12.26
CA ILE A 477 -5.97 -15.91 11.63
C ILE A 477 -5.90 -16.29 10.15
N LYS A 478 -4.72 -16.64 9.62
CA LYS A 478 -4.50 -16.95 8.20
C LYS A 478 -5.47 -17.99 7.64
N SER A 479 -5.81 -19.02 8.40
CA SER A 479 -6.71 -20.10 7.95
C SER A 479 -8.18 -19.70 7.86
N THR A 480 -8.58 -18.59 8.51
CA THR A 480 -9.97 -18.13 8.53
C THR A 480 -10.38 -17.44 7.24
N GLY A 481 -9.40 -16.91 6.49
CA GLY A 481 -9.63 -16.03 5.34
C GLY A 481 -9.84 -14.56 5.72
N GLU A 482 -9.88 -14.23 7.00
CA GLU A 482 -9.99 -12.86 7.48
C GLU A 482 -8.70 -12.06 7.24
N SER A 483 -8.86 -10.74 7.15
CA SER A 483 -7.75 -9.82 6.96
C SER A 483 -7.11 -9.46 8.29
N GLY A 484 -5.77 -9.46 8.32
CA GLY A 484 -4.98 -9.16 9.50
C GLY A 484 -3.64 -8.55 9.17
N GLU A 485 -2.78 -8.47 10.18
CA GLU A 485 -1.43 -7.97 10.05
C GLU A 485 -0.52 -9.02 9.40
N MET A 486 0.14 -8.67 8.30
CA MET A 486 1.13 -9.56 7.69
C MET A 486 2.43 -9.57 8.49
N ILE A 487 2.79 -10.74 9.01
CA ILE A 487 4.01 -10.96 9.79
C ILE A 487 4.87 -12.08 9.21
N CYS A 488 6.18 -12.05 9.47
CA CYS A 488 7.08 -13.17 9.21
C CYS A 488 7.60 -13.72 10.55
N ARG A 489 7.40 -15.02 10.77
CA ARG A 489 7.69 -15.67 12.07
C ARG A 489 9.12 -16.19 12.21
N LYS A 490 9.84 -16.37 11.09
CA LYS A 490 11.19 -16.96 11.09
C LYS A 490 12.23 -16.06 10.41
N PRO A 491 13.50 -16.12 10.85
CA PRO A 491 14.58 -15.43 10.18
C PRO A 491 14.72 -15.80 8.71
N PHE A 492 15.17 -14.85 7.89
CA PHE A 492 15.40 -15.05 6.46
C PHE A 492 16.68 -14.32 6.00
N PRO A 493 17.39 -14.84 4.97
CA PRO A 493 18.75 -14.40 4.65
C PRO A 493 18.87 -13.01 4.00
N SER A 494 17.77 -12.29 3.77
CA SER A 494 17.79 -10.91 3.25
C SER A 494 17.22 -9.88 4.22
N MET A 495 17.15 -10.24 5.50
CA MET A 495 16.96 -9.23 6.54
C MET A 495 18.06 -8.16 6.42
N PRO A 496 17.73 -6.88 6.58
CA PRO A 496 18.73 -5.84 6.77
C PRO A 496 19.64 -6.23 7.93
N VAL A 497 20.94 -6.03 7.77
CA VAL A 497 21.91 -6.32 8.84
C VAL A 497 21.70 -5.35 10.00
N PHE A 498 21.49 -4.08 9.67
CA PHE A 498 21.17 -2.99 10.60
C PHE A 498 20.62 -1.78 9.81
N LEU A 499 20.19 -0.74 10.53
CA LEU A 499 19.92 0.57 9.95
C LEU A 499 21.14 1.48 10.15
N TRP A 500 21.66 2.07 9.08
CA TRP A 500 22.83 2.95 9.15
C TRP A 500 22.53 4.18 10.00
N GLY A 501 23.41 4.49 10.96
CA GLY A 501 23.20 5.59 11.91
C GLY A 501 22.15 5.30 12.99
N ASP A 502 21.80 4.02 13.21
CA ASP A 502 20.92 3.56 14.28
C ASP A 502 21.73 2.89 15.39
N GLU A 503 22.23 3.69 16.33
CA GLU A 503 22.98 3.18 17.48
C GLU A 503 22.12 2.24 18.32
N GLY A 504 22.61 1.02 18.55
CA GLY A 504 21.90 0.00 19.34
C GLY A 504 20.71 -0.66 18.64
N ASN A 505 20.50 -0.45 17.32
CA ASN A 505 19.38 -1.01 16.56
C ASN A 505 17.99 -0.61 17.09
N VAL A 506 17.87 0.52 17.78
CA VAL A 506 16.62 0.97 18.41
C VAL A 506 15.54 1.19 17.35
N LYS A 507 15.83 1.99 16.32
CA LYS A 507 14.85 2.24 15.24
C LYS A 507 14.55 0.96 14.48
N TYR A 508 15.51 0.06 14.34
CA TYR A 508 15.29 -1.21 13.66
C TYR A 508 14.27 -2.07 14.43
N LYS A 509 14.43 -2.18 15.76
CA LYS A 509 13.49 -2.88 16.66
C LYS A 509 12.10 -2.27 16.66
N GLU A 510 12.01 -0.96 16.89
CA GLU A 510 10.75 -0.20 16.84
C GLU A 510 10.02 -0.34 15.50
N SER A 511 10.78 -0.49 14.40
CA SER A 511 10.21 -0.55 13.06
C SER A 511 9.56 -1.88 12.72
N TYR A 512 10.07 -3.01 13.21
CA TYR A 512 9.63 -4.33 12.72
C TYR A 512 9.39 -5.38 13.79
N PHE A 513 9.80 -5.15 15.04
CA PHE A 513 9.82 -6.21 16.06
C PHE A 513 8.98 -5.89 17.29
N ASP A 514 8.68 -4.61 17.57
CA ASP A 514 8.06 -4.18 18.84
C ASP A 514 6.52 -4.24 18.86
N ARG A 515 5.87 -4.68 17.78
CA ARG A 515 4.40 -4.65 17.70
C ARG A 515 3.71 -5.73 18.52
N TYR A 516 4.34 -6.88 18.68
CA TYR A 516 3.79 -8.03 19.39
C TYR A 516 4.80 -8.53 20.42
N ASP A 517 4.31 -9.12 21.51
CA ASP A 517 5.14 -9.62 22.61
C ASP A 517 5.94 -10.90 22.26
N PHE A 518 5.71 -11.47 21.07
CA PHE A 518 6.47 -12.62 20.56
C PHE A 518 7.39 -12.20 19.40
N PRO A 519 8.56 -12.85 19.24
CA PRO A 519 9.51 -12.55 18.16
C PRO A 519 8.89 -12.75 16.78
N CYS A 520 8.61 -11.66 16.06
CA CYS A 520 8.21 -11.70 14.66
C CYS A 520 8.58 -10.40 13.95
N TRP A 521 8.77 -10.48 12.63
CA TRP A 521 8.86 -9.31 11.78
C TRP A 521 7.45 -8.85 11.39
N THR A 522 7.08 -7.60 11.68
CA THR A 522 5.83 -7.00 11.24
C THR A 522 6.05 -6.15 9.99
N GLN A 523 5.37 -6.50 8.90
CA GLN A 523 5.56 -5.83 7.62
C GLN A 523 4.77 -4.51 7.50
N HIS A 524 3.76 -4.31 8.37
CA HIS A 524 2.84 -3.17 8.31
C HIS A 524 2.00 -3.14 7.03
N ASP A 525 1.68 -4.31 6.52
CA ASP A 525 0.74 -4.51 5.42
C ASP A 525 -0.46 -5.31 5.93
N TRP A 526 -1.67 -4.86 5.59
CA TRP A 526 -2.92 -5.52 5.91
C TRP A 526 -3.25 -6.50 4.79
N ALA A 527 -3.37 -7.79 5.12
CA ALA A 527 -3.48 -8.84 4.12
C ALA A 527 -4.38 -10.00 4.59
N SER A 528 -4.83 -10.78 3.62
CA SER A 528 -5.58 -12.03 3.86
C SER A 528 -5.09 -13.12 2.90
N PHE A 529 -5.36 -14.38 3.23
CA PHE A 529 -5.18 -15.52 2.33
C PHE A 529 -6.54 -16.13 2.04
N ASN A 530 -6.82 -16.42 0.78
CA ASN A 530 -8.02 -17.14 0.39
C ASN A 530 -7.88 -18.61 0.81
N PRO A 531 -8.75 -19.15 1.70
CA PRO A 531 -8.63 -20.52 2.18
C PRO A 531 -8.81 -21.59 1.10
N LEU A 532 -9.45 -21.25 -0.03
CA LEU A 532 -9.73 -22.19 -1.13
C LEU A 532 -8.60 -22.23 -2.15
N THR A 533 -8.03 -21.08 -2.51
CA THR A 533 -6.99 -20.98 -3.55
C THR A 533 -5.58 -20.94 -2.98
N GLY A 534 -5.43 -20.58 -1.70
CA GLY A 534 -4.14 -20.29 -1.09
C GLY A 534 -3.50 -18.98 -1.55
N GLY A 535 -4.19 -18.20 -2.40
CA GLY A 535 -3.71 -16.92 -2.91
C GLY A 535 -3.81 -15.81 -1.86
N ALA A 536 -2.87 -14.87 -1.90
CA ALA A 536 -2.82 -13.74 -0.97
C ALA A 536 -3.38 -12.47 -1.59
N THR A 537 -4.05 -11.66 -0.77
CA THR A 537 -4.46 -10.30 -1.12
C THR A 537 -3.87 -9.32 -0.13
N VAL A 538 -3.14 -8.32 -0.64
CA VAL A 538 -2.68 -7.17 0.16
C VAL A 538 -3.67 -6.03 -0.03
N HIS A 539 -4.34 -5.66 1.06
CA HIS A 539 -5.40 -4.63 1.12
C HIS A 539 -4.85 -3.22 1.36
N GLY A 540 -3.56 -3.11 1.68
CA GLY A 540 -2.89 -1.83 1.83
C GLY A 540 -1.98 -1.83 3.05
N ARG A 541 -1.59 -0.62 3.46
CA ARG A 541 -0.74 -0.37 4.61
C ARG A 541 -1.54 -0.45 5.90
N SER A 542 -1.03 -1.14 6.91
CA SER A 542 -1.70 -1.26 8.22
C SER A 542 -1.91 0.10 8.89
N ASP A 543 -0.98 1.04 8.73
CA ASP A 543 -1.11 2.43 9.22
C ASP A 543 -2.11 3.28 8.40
N GLY A 544 -2.46 2.84 7.19
CA GLY A 544 -3.42 3.46 6.30
C GLY A 544 -4.82 2.83 6.32
N VAL A 545 -5.04 1.79 7.11
CA VAL A 545 -6.35 1.10 7.22
C VAL A 545 -7.41 2.10 7.68
N LEU A 546 -8.54 2.09 6.97
CA LEU A 546 -9.73 2.87 7.27
C LEU A 546 -10.54 2.08 8.30
N ASN A 547 -11.02 2.75 9.34
CA ASN A 547 -11.81 2.15 10.41
C ASN A 547 -13.09 2.97 10.74
N PRO A 548 -13.97 3.26 9.76
CA PRO A 548 -15.26 3.86 10.05
C PRO A 548 -16.17 2.84 10.77
N GLN A 549 -16.83 3.30 11.83
CA GLN A 549 -17.82 2.54 12.61
C GLN A 549 -17.30 1.20 13.14
N GLY A 550 -16.00 1.14 13.44
CA GLY A 550 -15.33 -0.06 13.96
C GLY A 550 -15.05 -1.15 12.91
N ILE A 551 -15.25 -0.90 11.62
CA ILE A 551 -14.89 -1.84 10.55
C ILE A 551 -13.63 -1.41 9.83
N ARG A 552 -12.64 -2.28 9.85
CA ARG A 552 -11.34 -2.10 9.21
C ARG A 552 -11.34 -2.59 7.78
N PHE A 553 -11.00 -1.72 6.85
CA PHE A 553 -10.78 -2.08 5.45
C PHE A 553 -9.67 -1.26 4.80
N GLY A 554 -9.13 -1.79 3.71
CA GLY A 554 -8.05 -1.16 2.97
C GLY A 554 -8.52 -0.10 1.98
N SER A 555 -7.75 0.98 1.80
CA SER A 555 -8.01 1.97 0.74
C SER A 555 -7.99 1.34 -0.66
N SER A 556 -7.24 0.24 -0.86
CA SER A 556 -7.18 -0.47 -2.14
C SER A 556 -8.50 -1.09 -2.56
N GLU A 557 -9.36 -1.46 -1.61
CA GLU A 557 -10.68 -2.02 -1.91
C GLU A 557 -11.53 -0.97 -2.64
N ILE A 558 -11.52 0.29 -2.17
CA ILE A 558 -12.19 1.41 -2.84
C ILE A 558 -11.51 1.72 -4.18
N TYR A 559 -10.19 1.66 -4.28
CA TYR A 559 -9.47 1.87 -5.55
C TYR A 559 -9.83 0.83 -6.60
N SER A 560 -10.06 -0.43 -6.21
CA SER A 560 -10.43 -1.52 -7.13
C SER A 560 -11.74 -1.26 -7.91
N ILE A 561 -12.60 -0.39 -7.37
CA ILE A 561 -13.84 0.07 -8.01
C ILE A 561 -13.59 1.40 -8.74
N THR A 562 -13.06 2.39 -8.03
CA THR A 562 -13.00 3.77 -8.49
C THR A 562 -11.97 4.01 -9.60
N GLU A 563 -10.93 3.17 -9.68
CA GLU A 563 -9.88 3.23 -10.70
C GLU A 563 -10.00 2.11 -11.75
N ALA A 564 -11.23 1.63 -11.95
CA ALA A 564 -11.53 0.60 -12.94
C ALA A 564 -12.70 1.03 -13.86
N PRO A 565 -12.91 0.38 -15.01
CA PRO A 565 -14.06 0.66 -15.86
C PRO A 565 -15.41 0.54 -15.10
N PRO A 566 -16.37 1.46 -15.34
CA PRO A 566 -16.31 2.55 -16.32
C PRO A 566 -15.58 3.82 -15.84
N PHE A 567 -15.24 3.93 -14.56
CA PHE A 567 -14.74 5.17 -13.95
C PHE A 567 -13.36 5.60 -14.44
N ILE A 568 -12.48 4.67 -14.83
CA ILE A 568 -11.14 5.00 -15.36
C ILE A 568 -11.17 5.92 -16.62
N TYR A 569 -12.31 5.96 -17.32
CA TYR A 569 -12.50 6.82 -18.49
C TYR A 569 -12.86 8.27 -18.15
N THR A 570 -13.35 8.53 -16.93
CA THR A 570 -13.72 9.87 -16.45
C THR A 570 -12.85 10.35 -15.30
N ILE A 571 -12.28 9.43 -14.53
CA ILE A 571 -11.43 9.66 -13.35
C ILE A 571 -10.02 9.20 -13.67
N ALA A 572 -9.05 10.10 -13.53
CA ALA A 572 -7.64 9.84 -13.76
C ALA A 572 -6.94 9.20 -12.56
N ALA A 573 -7.34 9.55 -11.33
CA ALA A 573 -6.81 8.96 -10.10
C ALA A 573 -7.74 9.25 -8.91
N THR A 574 -7.72 8.39 -7.89
CA THR A 574 -8.42 8.63 -6.62
C THR A 574 -7.50 8.49 -5.40
N LEU A 575 -7.84 9.15 -4.29
CA LEU A 575 -7.14 9.02 -3.00
C LEU A 575 -8.18 8.90 -1.88
N CYS A 576 -8.11 7.81 -1.14
CA CYS A 576 -9.05 7.52 -0.07
C CYS A 576 -8.36 7.69 1.30
N ILE A 577 -8.97 8.50 2.16
CA ILE A 577 -8.40 8.92 3.45
C ILE A 577 -9.45 8.86 4.53
N GLY A 578 -9.10 8.25 5.66
CA GLY A 578 -9.90 8.29 6.88
C GLY A 578 -9.55 9.52 7.69
N ARG A 579 -10.55 10.29 8.11
CA ARG A 579 -10.39 11.43 9.01
C ARG A 579 -11.03 11.12 10.36
N LYS A 580 -10.23 11.19 11.42
CA LYS A 580 -10.70 11.18 12.81
C LYS A 580 -9.93 12.22 13.62
N ARG A 581 -10.59 13.31 14.00
CA ARG A 581 -10.01 14.40 14.80
C ARG A 581 -10.30 14.18 16.27
N ASN A 582 -9.26 14.08 17.09
CA ASN A 582 -9.37 13.89 18.53
C ASN A 582 -10.26 14.97 19.16
N GLY A 583 -11.30 14.55 19.86
CA GLY A 583 -12.25 15.44 20.54
C GLY A 583 -13.21 16.22 19.63
N LYS A 584 -13.19 16.00 18.31
CA LYS A 584 -14.11 16.65 17.35
C LYS A 584 -14.96 15.66 16.56
N ASP A 585 -14.39 14.52 16.15
CA ASP A 585 -15.11 13.50 15.42
C ASP A 585 -15.38 12.31 16.36
N SER A 586 -16.64 11.87 16.45
CA SER A 586 -17.02 10.67 17.22
C SER A 586 -16.49 9.38 16.59
N ASP A 587 -16.29 9.39 15.26
CA ASP A 587 -15.89 8.25 14.46
C ASP A 587 -15.07 8.67 13.23
N GLU A 588 -14.35 7.73 12.61
CA GLU A 588 -13.61 7.99 11.38
C GLU A 588 -14.56 8.19 10.19
N SER A 589 -14.42 9.29 9.46
CA SER A 589 -15.14 9.55 8.21
C SER A 589 -14.23 9.34 7.01
N VAL A 590 -14.72 8.62 6.01
CA VAL A 590 -13.95 8.31 4.79
C VAL A 590 -14.15 9.40 3.74
N PHE A 591 -13.04 9.95 3.24
CA PHE A 591 -12.96 10.90 2.14
C PHE A 591 -12.41 10.20 0.89
N LEU A 592 -12.96 10.52 -0.27
CA LEU A 592 -12.46 10.11 -1.58
C LEU A 592 -12.18 11.36 -2.42
N PHE A 593 -10.90 11.66 -2.62
CA PHE A 593 -10.47 12.70 -3.56
C PHE A 593 -10.40 12.10 -4.95
N ALA A 594 -10.90 12.81 -5.96
CA ALA A 594 -10.94 12.36 -7.34
C ALA A 594 -10.30 13.41 -8.27
N VAL A 595 -9.33 12.99 -9.07
CA VAL A 595 -8.78 13.76 -10.19
C VAL A 595 -9.50 13.33 -11.45
N MET A 596 -10.09 14.27 -12.18
CA MET A 596 -10.83 13.98 -13.40
C MET A 596 -9.91 13.85 -14.62
N GLN A 597 -10.32 13.07 -15.61
CA GLN A 597 -9.66 13.06 -16.92
C GLN A 597 -9.79 14.44 -17.59
N PRO A 598 -8.87 14.84 -18.49
CA PRO A 598 -8.94 16.13 -19.17
C PRO A 598 -10.29 16.33 -19.89
N GLY A 599 -11.02 17.38 -19.51
CA GLY A 599 -12.34 17.71 -20.07
C GLY A 599 -13.54 17.13 -19.33
N GLU A 600 -13.32 16.31 -18.30
CA GLU A 600 -14.36 15.70 -17.46
C GLU A 600 -14.52 16.45 -16.13
N ASN A 601 -15.70 16.37 -15.51
CA ASN A 601 -16.01 17.00 -14.21
C ASN A 601 -16.74 16.03 -13.29
N LEU A 602 -16.52 16.18 -11.98
CA LEU A 602 -17.23 15.42 -10.96
C LEU A 602 -18.65 15.97 -10.81
N THR A 603 -19.61 15.28 -11.43
CA THR A 603 -21.04 15.63 -11.35
C THR A 603 -21.73 14.85 -10.24
N ASP A 604 -22.88 15.33 -9.76
CA ASP A 604 -23.71 14.60 -8.79
C ASP A 604 -24.08 13.21 -9.29
N LYS A 605 -24.37 13.09 -10.59
CA LYS A 605 -24.64 11.81 -11.25
C LYS A 605 -23.44 10.86 -11.13
N LEU A 606 -22.22 11.34 -11.37
CA LEU A 606 -21.01 10.53 -11.25
C LEU A 606 -20.74 10.14 -9.79
N MET A 607 -20.97 11.05 -8.84
CA MET A 607 -20.86 10.76 -7.41
C MET A 607 -21.85 9.68 -6.96
N GLU A 608 -23.10 9.74 -7.38
CA GLU A 608 -24.10 8.71 -7.06
C GLU A 608 -23.78 7.37 -7.73
N GLN A 609 -23.26 7.38 -8.96
CA GLN A 609 -22.76 6.18 -9.62
C GLN A 609 -21.58 5.54 -8.87
N LEU A 610 -20.64 6.35 -8.38
CA LEU A 610 -19.50 5.89 -7.57
C LEU A 610 -19.99 5.28 -6.25
N LYS A 611 -20.82 6.01 -5.49
CA LYS A 611 -21.38 5.51 -4.21
C LYS A 611 -22.14 4.20 -4.41
N THR A 612 -22.97 4.13 -5.45
CA THR A 612 -23.73 2.92 -5.78
C THR A 612 -22.80 1.76 -6.14
N SER A 613 -21.78 2.01 -6.95
CA SER A 613 -20.83 0.97 -7.35
C SER A 613 -20.01 0.46 -6.18
N ILE A 614 -19.55 1.35 -5.28
CA ILE A 614 -18.83 0.99 -4.05
C ILE A 614 -19.73 0.17 -3.12
N ARG A 615 -20.98 0.62 -2.91
CA ARG A 615 -21.96 -0.08 -2.07
C ARG A 615 -22.23 -1.50 -2.56
N THR A 616 -22.43 -1.67 -3.86
CA THR A 616 -22.76 -2.95 -4.48
C THR A 616 -21.55 -3.87 -4.61
N GLY A 617 -20.37 -3.32 -4.90
CA GLY A 617 -19.14 -4.09 -5.09
C GLY A 617 -18.42 -4.46 -3.81
N LEU A 618 -18.62 -3.69 -2.73
CA LEU A 618 -18.04 -3.93 -1.41
C LEU A 618 -19.17 -3.99 -0.36
N SER A 619 -19.42 -2.89 0.35
CA SER A 619 -20.55 -2.77 1.29
C SER A 619 -20.95 -1.32 1.51
N ALA A 620 -22.10 -1.09 2.15
CA ALA A 620 -22.56 0.26 2.51
C ALA A 620 -21.56 1.04 3.38
N ARG A 621 -20.72 0.34 4.15
CA ARG A 621 -19.73 0.96 5.05
C ARG A 621 -18.44 1.38 4.34
N HIS A 622 -18.20 0.88 3.12
CA HIS A 622 -17.10 1.32 2.26
C HIS A 622 -17.42 2.63 1.52
N VAL A 623 -18.69 3.05 1.51
CA VAL A 623 -19.11 4.24 0.77
C VAL A 623 -18.49 5.48 1.42
N PRO A 624 -17.64 6.24 0.70
CA PRO A 624 -17.05 7.45 1.23
C PRO A 624 -18.14 8.44 1.63
N ARG A 625 -17.98 9.05 2.81
CA ARG A 625 -18.88 10.11 3.29
C ARG A 625 -18.77 11.35 2.41
N TYR A 626 -17.56 11.62 1.93
CA TYR A 626 -17.27 12.78 1.08
C TYR A 626 -16.54 12.32 -0.19
N ILE A 627 -16.99 12.82 -1.34
CA ILE A 627 -16.30 12.67 -2.62
C ILE A 627 -15.99 14.08 -3.12
N VAL A 628 -14.71 14.38 -3.34
CA VAL A 628 -14.24 15.75 -3.61
C VAL A 628 -13.37 15.75 -4.86
N GLN A 629 -13.69 16.61 -5.82
CA GLN A 629 -12.84 16.82 -6.99
C GLN A 629 -11.60 17.61 -6.59
N VAL A 630 -10.43 17.17 -7.04
CA VAL A 630 -9.15 17.86 -6.84
C VAL A 630 -8.36 17.92 -8.14
N ASP A 631 -7.51 18.93 -8.28
CA ASP A 631 -6.66 19.08 -9.46
C ASP A 631 -5.61 17.96 -9.58
N GLU A 632 -5.08 17.48 -8.45
CA GLU A 632 -3.99 16.52 -8.38
C GLU A 632 -4.02 15.71 -7.07
N ILE A 633 -3.54 14.45 -7.13
CA ILE A 633 -3.27 13.63 -5.95
C ILE A 633 -1.75 13.58 -5.71
N PRO A 634 -1.28 13.85 -4.47
CA PRO A 634 0.12 13.74 -4.15
C PRO A 634 0.59 12.29 -4.24
N MET A 635 1.60 12.08 -5.07
CA MET A 635 2.22 10.78 -5.27
C MET A 635 3.73 10.86 -5.12
N THR A 636 4.34 9.77 -4.68
CA THR A 636 5.78 9.57 -4.80
C THR A 636 6.18 9.57 -6.27
N MET A 637 7.47 9.70 -6.54
CA MET A 637 8.01 9.82 -7.90
C MET A 637 7.63 8.66 -8.85
N ASN A 638 7.31 7.47 -8.35
CA ASN A 638 6.76 6.37 -9.18
C ASN A 638 5.35 5.96 -8.78
N GLY A 639 4.56 6.96 -8.41
CA GLY A 639 3.11 6.86 -8.50
C GLY A 639 2.43 6.20 -7.32
N LYS A 640 3.14 5.88 -6.23
CA LYS A 640 2.50 5.48 -4.97
C LYS A 640 1.83 6.70 -4.33
N LYS A 641 0.56 6.57 -3.98
CA LYS A 641 -0.26 7.57 -3.28
C LYS A 641 0.32 7.88 -1.89
N ILE A 642 0.39 9.15 -1.50
CA ILE A 642 0.92 9.58 -0.19
C ILE A 642 -0.24 9.74 0.81
N GLU A 643 -0.84 8.63 1.22
CA GLU A 643 -2.04 8.63 2.08
C GLU A 643 -1.78 9.21 3.48
N THR A 644 -0.70 8.78 4.15
CA THR A 644 -0.39 9.18 5.53
C THR A 644 -0.24 10.70 5.69
N LEU A 645 0.41 11.36 4.73
CA LEU A 645 0.60 12.82 4.77
C LEU A 645 -0.73 13.56 4.63
N VAL A 646 -1.59 13.12 3.70
CA VAL A 646 -2.90 13.73 3.49
C VAL A 646 -3.81 13.45 4.68
N LYS A 647 -3.76 12.24 5.26
CA LYS A 647 -4.44 11.90 6.52
C LYS A 647 -4.01 12.83 7.65
N GLN A 648 -2.70 13.05 7.83
CA GLN A 648 -2.18 13.97 8.84
C GLN A 648 -2.74 15.38 8.66
N ILE A 649 -2.66 15.95 7.45
CA ILE A 649 -3.12 17.33 7.17
C ILE A 649 -4.64 17.47 7.42
N ILE A 650 -5.43 16.51 6.96
CA ILE A 650 -6.90 16.56 7.09
C ILE A 650 -7.33 16.35 8.55
N CYS A 651 -6.56 15.59 9.34
CA CYS A 651 -6.84 15.38 10.77
C CYS A 651 -6.31 16.52 11.65
N SER A 652 -5.15 17.11 11.35
CA SER A 652 -4.58 18.20 12.15
C SER A 652 -5.13 19.57 11.76
N GLY A 653 -5.52 19.76 10.49
CA GLY A 653 -5.78 21.07 9.91
C GLY A 653 -4.51 21.90 9.68
N GLU A 654 -3.32 21.32 9.90
CA GLU A 654 -2.02 21.99 9.84
C GLU A 654 -1.10 21.31 8.83
N MET A 655 -0.32 22.11 8.11
CA MET A 655 0.76 21.59 7.26
C MET A 655 1.93 21.11 8.14
N PRO A 656 2.39 19.85 7.99
CA PRO A 656 3.46 19.33 8.84
C PRO A 656 4.78 20.07 8.62
N LYS A 657 5.43 20.47 9.72
CA LYS A 657 6.76 21.08 9.75
C LYS A 657 7.84 20.02 9.50
N THR A 658 8.08 19.63 8.25
CA THR A 658 9.23 18.78 7.89
C THR A 658 10.07 19.44 6.79
N GLY A 659 11.40 19.27 6.85
CA GLY A 659 12.40 19.96 6.04
C GLY A 659 12.44 19.63 4.54
N ARG A 660 11.30 19.31 3.91
CA ARG A 660 11.21 19.00 2.49
C ARG A 660 10.69 20.19 1.69
N VAL A 661 11.40 21.31 1.68
CA VAL A 661 10.85 22.58 1.19
C VAL A 661 10.40 22.54 -0.29
N GLU A 662 10.95 21.69 -1.15
CA GLU A 662 10.52 21.61 -2.56
C GLU A 662 9.34 20.66 -2.83
N GLU A 663 9.31 19.46 -2.22
CA GLU A 663 8.12 18.59 -2.24
C GLU A 663 6.98 19.27 -1.49
N THR A 664 7.27 19.89 -0.35
CA THR A 664 6.26 20.54 0.50
C THR A 664 5.81 21.87 -0.06
N ASN A 665 6.59 22.65 -0.82
CA ASN A 665 6.03 23.86 -1.45
C ASN A 665 5.16 23.54 -2.66
N SER A 666 5.51 22.51 -3.47
CA SER A 666 4.62 22.05 -4.54
C SER A 666 3.36 21.39 -3.96
N LEU A 667 3.50 20.51 -2.95
CA LEU A 667 2.37 19.89 -2.26
C LEU A 667 1.58 20.89 -1.40
N ALA A 668 2.18 21.86 -0.73
CA ALA A 668 1.49 22.87 0.08
C ALA A 668 0.72 23.84 -0.78
N VAL A 669 1.28 24.32 -1.91
CA VAL A 669 0.53 25.16 -2.86
C VAL A 669 -0.61 24.38 -3.53
N LYS A 670 -0.44 23.06 -3.74
CA LYS A 670 -1.50 22.19 -4.29
C LYS A 670 -2.56 21.81 -3.25
N ILE A 671 -2.15 21.61 -1.99
CA ILE A 671 -3.03 21.28 -0.87
C ILE A 671 -3.71 22.55 -0.33
N GLU A 672 -3.11 23.74 -0.41
CA GLU A 672 -3.76 25.04 -0.11
C GLU A 672 -4.93 25.34 -1.05
N ARG A 673 -4.94 24.76 -2.27
CA ARG A 673 -6.12 24.83 -3.15
C ARG A 673 -7.24 23.86 -2.74
N VAL A 674 -6.88 22.78 -2.03
CA VAL A 674 -7.80 21.80 -1.42
C VAL A 674 -8.24 22.26 -0.01
N SER A 675 -7.38 23.00 0.68
CA SER A 675 -7.44 23.27 2.13
C SER A 675 -8.62 24.16 2.56
N PRO A 676 -8.94 25.31 1.93
CA PRO A 676 -9.99 26.17 2.45
C PRO A 676 -11.38 25.55 2.32
N GLU A 677 -11.62 24.64 1.37
CA GLU A 677 -12.87 23.88 1.32
C GLU A 677 -12.81 22.65 2.23
N VAL A 678 -11.75 21.84 2.18
CA VAL A 678 -11.67 20.54 2.88
C VAL A 678 -11.44 20.66 4.39
N THR A 679 -10.68 21.65 4.86
CA THR A 679 -10.54 21.93 6.30
C THR A 679 -11.77 22.60 6.90
N ARG A 680 -12.61 23.24 6.07
CA ARG A 680 -13.91 23.83 6.45
C ARG A 680 -15.10 22.89 6.29
N ILE A 681 -14.92 21.67 5.76
CA ILE A 681 -15.93 20.59 5.88
C ILE A 681 -15.95 20.16 7.35
N GLU A 682 -16.60 20.98 8.18
CA GLU A 682 -17.04 20.61 9.50
C GLU A 682 -18.03 19.46 9.37
N ALA A 683 -18.11 18.60 10.39
CA ALA A 683 -19.27 17.74 10.48
C ALA A 683 -20.47 18.69 10.46
N PRO A 684 -21.43 18.57 9.53
CA PRO A 684 -22.70 19.22 9.78
C PRO A 684 -23.16 18.66 11.13
N GLU A 685 -23.45 19.53 12.09
CA GLU A 685 -24.43 19.20 13.13
C GLU A 685 -25.56 18.46 12.42
N ALA A 686 -26.01 17.33 12.98
CA ALA A 686 -27.00 16.47 12.36
C ALA A 686 -28.22 17.28 11.87
N ARG A 687 -28.14 17.77 10.64
CA ARG A 687 -29.23 18.37 9.90
C ARG A 687 -29.74 17.26 9.03
N VAL A 688 -30.68 16.51 9.59
CA VAL A 688 -31.69 15.82 8.79
C VAL A 688 -32.23 16.86 7.80
N PRO A 689 -32.21 16.61 6.48
CA PRO A 689 -32.78 17.56 5.53
C PRO A 689 -34.26 17.77 5.91
N PRO A 690 -34.77 19.01 6.00
CA PRO A 690 -36.17 19.21 6.26
C PRO A 690 -36.94 18.60 5.08
N ARG A 691 -37.73 17.55 5.36
CA ARG A 691 -38.96 17.36 4.60
C ARG A 691 -39.84 18.53 5.05
N GLU A 692 -39.88 19.61 4.26
CA GLU A 692 -40.58 20.87 4.60
C GLU A 692 -42.09 20.71 4.81
N ASP A 693 -42.66 19.50 4.67
CA ASP A 693 -44.09 19.28 4.70
C ASP A 693 -44.63 18.56 5.95
N VAL A 694 -43.80 18.21 6.95
CA VAL A 694 -44.24 17.28 8.04
C VAL A 694 -44.41 17.94 9.42
N VAL A 695 -43.70 19.02 9.76
CA VAL A 695 -43.68 19.56 11.14
C VAL A 695 -43.75 21.09 11.17
N ARG A 696 -44.74 21.66 11.89
CA ARG A 696 -44.88 23.11 12.11
C ARG A 696 -45.08 23.45 13.59
N GLU A 697 -44.46 24.53 14.06
CA GLU A 697 -44.63 25.05 15.42
C GLU A 697 -45.94 25.86 15.47
N VAL A 698 -46.82 25.57 16.44
CA VAL A 698 -48.12 26.23 16.57
C VAL A 698 -48.06 27.24 17.71
N GLY A 699 -48.44 28.49 17.43
CA GLY A 699 -48.46 29.57 18.43
C GLY A 699 -49.40 29.28 19.61
N GLN A 700 -49.10 29.87 20.77
CA GLN A 700 -49.79 29.62 22.05
C GLN A 700 -51.20 30.25 22.19
N ASP A 701 -51.83 30.73 21.11
CA ASP A 701 -53.15 31.40 21.18
C ASP A 701 -54.08 30.92 20.04
N PRO A 702 -55.36 30.58 20.30
CA PRO A 702 -56.25 30.01 19.29
C PRO A 702 -56.83 31.12 18.42
N GLY A 703 -56.06 31.57 17.41
CA GLY A 703 -56.44 32.66 16.53
C GLY A 703 -56.14 32.37 15.06
N GLU A 704 -57.21 32.09 14.31
CA GLU A 704 -57.32 32.19 12.84
C GLU A 704 -56.53 31.17 11.99
N GLY A 705 -57.18 30.03 11.68
CA GLY A 705 -56.75 29.18 10.57
C GLY A 705 -57.35 27.77 10.51
N MET A 706 -57.90 27.25 11.61
CA MET A 706 -58.52 25.92 11.65
C MET A 706 -59.99 25.99 12.06
N GLY A 707 -60.87 25.40 11.25
CA GLY A 707 -62.27 25.22 11.60
C GLY A 707 -62.41 24.50 12.95
N ARG A 708 -63.32 24.98 13.80
CA ARG A 708 -63.60 24.47 15.16
C ARG A 708 -63.75 22.93 15.18
N ARG A 709 -62.65 22.21 15.43
CA ARG A 709 -62.66 20.85 15.96
C ARG A 709 -62.54 20.97 17.47
N ARG A 710 -63.36 20.23 18.22
CA ARG A 710 -63.33 20.24 19.69
C ARG A 710 -61.98 19.67 20.15
N GLU A 711 -61.15 20.50 20.78
CA GLU A 711 -60.00 20.02 21.54
C GLU A 711 -60.51 19.08 22.64
N ARG A 712 -59.94 17.86 22.73
CA ARG A 712 -60.13 16.97 23.87
C ARG A 712 -58.77 16.82 24.53
N ALA A 713 -58.64 17.27 25.77
CA ALA A 713 -57.44 17.02 26.55
C ALA A 713 -57.27 15.50 26.75
N HIS A 714 -56.03 15.01 26.63
CA HIS A 714 -55.71 13.61 26.84
C HIS A 714 -55.98 13.20 28.31
N PRO A 715 -56.57 12.04 28.61
CA PRO A 715 -56.95 11.64 29.99
C PRO A 715 -55.79 11.68 31.01
N LEU A 716 -54.55 11.46 30.55
CA LEU A 716 -53.36 11.51 31.40
C LEU A 716 -52.93 12.93 31.81
N SER A 717 -53.36 13.99 31.11
CA SER A 717 -53.00 15.36 31.50
C SER A 717 -53.70 15.81 32.79
N GLU A 718 -54.83 15.18 33.14
CA GLU A 718 -55.54 15.40 34.41
C GLU A 718 -54.86 14.72 35.61
N LEU A 719 -53.90 13.81 35.37
CA LEU A 719 -53.15 13.08 36.40
C LEU A 719 -51.84 13.77 36.79
N LEU A 720 -51.51 14.91 36.17
CA LEU A 720 -50.28 15.67 36.43
C LEU A 720 -50.46 16.68 37.58
N PRO A 721 -49.39 16.97 38.35
CA PRO A 721 -49.44 17.97 39.42
C PRO A 721 -49.71 19.37 38.86
N ALA A 722 -50.39 20.22 39.64
CA ALA A 722 -50.83 21.57 39.25
C ALA A 722 -49.69 22.54 38.86
N GLU A 723 -48.44 22.15 39.11
CA GLU A 723 -47.21 22.91 38.83
C GLU A 723 -46.62 22.61 37.45
N ALA A 724 -47.23 21.68 36.68
CA ALA A 724 -46.82 21.38 35.30
C ALA A 724 -47.10 22.59 34.39
N VAL A 725 -46.06 23.11 33.73
CA VAL A 725 -46.19 24.28 32.85
C VAL A 725 -46.10 23.85 31.38
N PRO A 726 -47.14 24.06 30.55
CA PRO A 726 -47.07 23.80 29.12
C PRO A 726 -46.10 24.79 28.46
N ARG A 727 -45.06 24.26 27.82
CA ARG A 727 -43.97 25.11 27.29
C ARG A 727 -44.18 25.43 25.82
N ARG A 728 -44.65 24.49 25.00
CA ARG A 728 -44.73 24.63 23.54
C ARG A 728 -45.64 23.56 22.91
N ARG A 729 -46.21 23.88 21.74
CA ARG A 729 -47.07 23.00 20.93
C ARG A 729 -46.51 22.81 19.53
N LEU A 730 -46.57 21.58 19.03
CA LEU A 730 -46.07 21.22 17.70
C LEU A 730 -47.15 20.45 16.94
N ALA A 731 -47.50 20.89 15.73
CA ALA A 731 -48.39 20.14 14.85
C ALA A 731 -47.55 19.30 13.88
N VAL A 732 -47.89 18.01 13.80
CA VAL A 732 -47.23 17.04 12.95
C VAL A 732 -48.27 16.38 12.06
N CYS A 733 -48.01 16.33 10.75
CA CYS A 733 -48.91 15.67 9.80
C CYS A 733 -48.44 14.23 9.59
N LEU A 734 -49.14 13.27 10.20
CA LEU A 734 -48.85 11.85 10.17
C LEU A 734 -49.83 11.16 9.22
N GLU A 735 -49.35 10.66 8.07
CA GLU A 735 -50.15 9.88 7.11
C GLU A 735 -51.51 10.50 6.72
N GLY A 736 -51.57 11.84 6.63
CA GLY A 736 -52.80 12.58 6.29
C GLY A 736 -53.70 12.93 7.47
N CYS A 737 -53.29 12.60 8.70
CA CYS A 737 -53.89 13.07 9.95
C CYS A 737 -53.00 14.13 10.59
N GLU A 738 -53.58 15.25 11.02
CA GLU A 738 -52.83 16.27 11.77
C GLU A 738 -52.95 16.01 13.27
N VAL A 739 -51.81 15.82 13.93
CA VAL A 739 -51.71 15.57 15.37
C VAL A 739 -50.92 16.69 16.02
N VAL A 740 -51.53 17.34 17.02
CA VAL A 740 -50.86 18.38 17.81
C VAL A 740 -50.34 17.77 19.11
N PHE A 741 -49.03 17.85 19.32
CA PHE A 741 -48.37 17.45 20.56
C PHE A 741 -48.07 18.65 21.44
N GLU A 742 -48.32 18.51 22.74
CA GLU A 742 -47.99 19.53 23.74
C GLU A 742 -46.89 19.02 24.65
N LEU A 743 -45.81 19.81 24.77
CA LEU A 743 -44.70 19.50 25.66
C LEU A 743 -44.96 20.10 27.04
N MET A 744 -45.03 19.24 28.04
CA MET A 744 -45.09 19.63 29.45
C MET A 744 -43.79 19.28 30.16
N VAL A 745 -43.26 20.23 30.92
CA VAL A 745 -42.04 20.05 31.71
C VAL A 745 -42.41 20.02 33.19
N LEU A 746 -41.98 18.95 33.86
CA LEU A 746 -42.17 18.74 35.30
C LEU A 746 -40.84 19.05 36.01
N HIS A 747 -40.90 19.91 37.02
CA HIS A 747 -39.74 20.28 37.83
C HIS A 747 -39.81 19.59 39.21
N ASP A 748 -38.73 18.91 39.63
CA ASP A 748 -38.55 18.27 40.96
C ASP A 748 -39.60 17.18 41.31
N VAL A 749 -39.73 16.19 40.42
CA VAL A 749 -40.67 15.07 40.56
C VAL A 749 -40.31 14.19 41.76
N ARG A 750 -41.23 13.99 42.72
CA ARG A 750 -41.11 13.03 43.82
C ARG A 750 -42.36 12.15 43.90
N GLY A 751 -42.24 10.88 43.50
CA GLY A 751 -43.30 9.87 43.64
C GLY A 751 -43.44 8.95 42.42
N GLU A 752 -44.18 7.86 42.57
CA GLU A 752 -44.61 6.99 41.46
C GLU A 752 -45.87 7.54 40.81
N TYR A 753 -45.86 7.68 39.48
CA TYR A 753 -47.00 8.14 38.68
C TYR A 753 -47.50 6.99 37.79
N PRO A 754 -48.62 6.33 38.14
CA PRO A 754 -49.12 5.19 37.38
C PRO A 754 -49.50 5.61 35.95
N GLY A 755 -48.85 5.02 34.94
CA GLY A 755 -49.15 5.25 33.52
C GLY A 755 -48.05 5.97 32.71
N LEU A 756 -46.94 6.39 33.34
CA LEU A 756 -45.73 6.80 32.64
C LEU A 756 -44.75 5.60 32.52
N PRO A 757 -44.06 5.41 31.39
CA PRO A 757 -43.11 4.31 31.23
C PRO A 757 -41.89 4.50 32.15
N GLY A 758 -41.57 3.50 32.99
CA GLY A 758 -40.40 3.49 33.88
C GLY A 758 -40.75 3.45 35.38
N GLU A 759 -40.22 2.47 36.13
CA GLU A 759 -40.31 2.43 37.60
C GLU A 759 -39.27 3.36 38.22
N GLY A 760 -39.71 4.39 38.96
CA GLY A 760 -38.90 5.20 39.87
C GLY A 760 -38.14 6.36 39.22
N PHE A 761 -38.65 7.59 39.39
CA PHE A 761 -37.96 8.81 38.93
C PHE A 761 -36.86 9.23 39.93
N GLU A 762 -35.59 9.27 39.50
CA GLU A 762 -34.53 9.98 40.22
C GLU A 762 -34.49 11.48 39.83
N ARG A 763 -34.03 12.33 40.75
CA ARG A 763 -34.10 13.80 40.70
C ARG A 763 -33.63 14.41 39.35
N GLY A 764 -34.55 15.04 38.62
CA GLY A 764 -34.28 15.80 37.39
C GLY A 764 -35.51 16.49 36.80
N GLU A 765 -35.31 17.32 35.77
CA GLU A 765 -36.40 17.84 34.92
C GLU A 765 -36.82 16.74 33.93
N VAL A 766 -38.12 16.40 33.93
CA VAL A 766 -38.68 15.41 33.00
C VAL A 766 -39.63 16.14 32.05
N ALA A 767 -39.48 15.90 30.75
CA ALA A 767 -40.35 16.46 29.73
C ALA A 767 -41.19 15.34 29.11
N VAL A 768 -42.52 15.55 29.05
CA VAL A 768 -43.49 14.56 28.57
C VAL A 768 -44.32 15.18 27.46
N LEU A 769 -44.51 14.42 26.37
CA LEU A 769 -45.31 14.82 25.22
C LEU A 769 -46.67 14.11 25.25
N PHE A 770 -47.76 14.86 25.08
CA PHE A 770 -49.12 14.33 24.94
C PHE A 770 -49.77 14.81 23.64
N PRO A 771 -50.55 13.95 22.95
CA PRO A 771 -51.39 14.37 21.84
C PRO A 771 -52.64 15.09 22.37
N VAL A 772 -52.96 16.28 21.85
CA VAL A 772 -54.07 17.14 22.35
C VAL A 772 -55.16 17.36 21.30
N VAL A 773 -54.82 17.26 20.01
CA VAL A 773 -55.79 17.36 18.91
C VAL A 773 -55.41 16.36 17.83
N VAL A 774 -56.32 15.43 17.51
CA VAL A 774 -56.18 14.49 16.40
C VAL A 774 -57.24 14.82 15.36
N GLY A 775 -56.81 15.13 14.13
CA GLY A 775 -57.71 15.41 13.03
C GLY A 775 -57.46 14.53 11.81
N GLY A 776 -58.34 13.55 11.57
CA GLY A 776 -58.29 12.64 10.42
C GLY A 776 -58.87 11.27 10.77
N ASP A 777 -58.90 10.33 9.81
CA ASP A 777 -59.46 8.98 10.02
C ASP A 777 -58.47 8.10 10.83
N HIS A 778 -58.92 7.58 11.97
CA HIS A 778 -58.10 7.05 13.08
C HIS A 778 -57.43 5.67 12.83
N ARG A 779 -56.71 5.46 11.72
CA ARG A 779 -56.07 4.17 11.41
C ARG A 779 -54.63 4.32 10.88
N ALA A 780 -53.79 5.05 11.60
CA ALA A 780 -52.34 4.99 11.40
C ALA A 780 -51.74 3.84 12.24
N ASP A 781 -50.79 3.10 11.67
CA ASP A 781 -50.17 1.91 12.27
C ASP A 781 -49.20 2.30 13.41
N GLY A 782 -49.22 1.57 14.53
CA GLY A 782 -48.58 1.98 15.80
C GLY A 782 -47.05 2.10 15.75
N GLU A 783 -46.38 1.26 14.94
CA GLU A 783 -44.92 1.32 14.75
C GLU A 783 -44.46 2.57 13.98
N GLY A 784 -45.24 3.00 12.97
CA GLY A 784 -44.91 4.18 12.16
C GLY A 784 -45.03 5.49 12.94
N VAL A 785 -45.97 5.53 13.90
CA VAL A 785 -46.17 6.67 14.80
C VAL A 785 -45.02 6.79 15.81
N ALA A 786 -44.55 5.68 16.38
CA ALA A 786 -43.43 5.70 17.33
C ALA A 786 -42.10 6.18 16.70
N GLU A 787 -41.80 5.74 15.47
CA GLU A 787 -40.57 6.12 14.76
C GLU A 787 -40.55 7.62 14.39
N GLN A 788 -41.70 8.18 14.00
CA GLN A 788 -41.82 9.60 13.66
C GLN A 788 -41.87 10.51 14.90
N ILE A 789 -42.48 10.07 16.01
CA ILE A 789 -42.43 10.82 17.28
C ILE A 789 -41.00 10.84 17.85
N SER A 790 -40.24 9.74 17.76
CA SER A 790 -38.83 9.71 18.14
C SER A 790 -37.98 10.69 17.31
N CYS A 791 -38.37 10.91 16.05
CA CYS A 791 -37.72 11.87 15.15
C CYS A 791 -38.02 13.33 15.56
N VAL A 792 -39.25 13.61 16.01
CA VAL A 792 -39.66 14.92 16.56
C VAL A 792 -38.97 15.20 17.91
N ALA A 793 -38.92 14.21 18.80
CA ALA A 793 -38.21 14.26 20.08
C ALA A 793 -36.71 14.56 19.91
N GLY A 794 -36.06 13.97 18.91
CA GLY A 794 -34.67 14.26 18.56
C GLY A 794 -34.43 15.71 18.11
N GLY A 795 -35.43 16.38 17.54
CA GLY A 795 -35.36 17.80 17.16
C GLY A 795 -35.30 18.77 18.34
N TRP A 796 -35.59 18.30 19.57
CA TRP A 796 -35.59 19.12 20.79
C TRP A 796 -34.39 18.86 21.70
N GLY A 797 -33.45 17.99 21.28
CA GLY A 797 -32.12 17.88 21.88
C GLY A 797 -31.99 17.00 23.13
N GLY A 798 -32.90 16.04 23.36
CA GLY A 798 -32.74 15.03 24.41
C GLY A 798 -31.88 13.83 23.96
N GLU A 799 -31.00 13.32 24.82
CA GLU A 799 -30.31 12.04 24.61
C GLU A 799 -31.04 10.93 25.39
N GLY A 800 -31.53 9.91 24.67
CA GLY A 800 -32.31 8.81 25.24
C GLY A 800 -33.81 9.09 25.18
N VAL A 801 -34.47 8.57 24.13
CA VAL A 801 -35.93 8.63 23.97
C VAL A 801 -36.49 7.24 24.22
N ALA A 802 -37.35 7.09 25.23
CA ALA A 802 -38.09 5.86 25.46
C ALA A 802 -39.56 6.09 25.04
N VAL A 803 -40.00 5.35 24.03
CA VAL A 803 -41.40 5.36 23.57
C VAL A 803 -42.08 4.11 24.11
N GLY A 804 -42.98 4.28 25.08
CA GLY A 804 -43.70 3.16 25.70
C GLY A 804 -44.97 2.81 24.95
N GLY A 805 -45.10 1.53 24.53
CA GLY A 805 -46.34 0.85 24.10
C GLY A 805 -47.40 1.71 23.38
N VAL A 806 -47.17 2.05 22.11
CA VAL A 806 -48.10 2.85 21.30
C VAL A 806 -48.97 1.93 20.43
N GLU A 807 -50.23 1.71 20.82
CA GLU A 807 -51.20 0.97 20.01
C GLU A 807 -51.96 1.88 19.02
N SER A 808 -52.07 3.18 19.32
CA SER A 808 -52.69 4.20 18.45
C SER A 808 -52.08 5.59 18.69
N ALA A 809 -52.25 6.52 17.74
CA ALA A 809 -51.72 7.88 17.86
C ALA A 809 -52.32 8.71 19.01
N GLU A 810 -53.49 8.30 19.52
CA GLU A 810 -54.12 8.93 20.69
C GLU A 810 -53.48 8.48 22.00
N ASP A 811 -52.87 7.29 22.06
CA ASP A 811 -52.32 6.69 23.28
C ASP A 811 -50.80 6.93 23.46
N ALA A 812 -50.19 7.70 22.55
CA ALA A 812 -48.75 7.88 22.52
C ALA A 812 -48.26 8.80 23.66
N VAL A 813 -47.46 8.25 24.58
CA VAL A 813 -46.76 9.01 25.62
C VAL A 813 -45.26 8.79 25.47
N VAL A 814 -44.50 9.87 25.37
CA VAL A 814 -43.05 9.82 25.15
C VAL A 814 -42.30 10.52 26.25
N GLU A 815 -41.34 9.80 26.82
CA GLU A 815 -40.43 10.28 27.86
C GLU A 815 -39.14 10.80 27.21
N LEU A 816 -38.72 12.00 27.64
CA LEU A 816 -37.44 12.60 27.30
C LEU A 816 -36.58 12.69 28.56
N THR A 817 -35.50 11.90 28.63
CA THR A 817 -34.53 11.98 29.72
C THR A 817 -33.45 13.04 29.39
N HIS A 818 -33.15 13.91 30.36
CA HIS A 818 -32.13 14.99 30.30
C HIS A 818 -32.41 16.13 29.31
N TYR A 819 -33.30 17.03 29.72
CA TYR A 819 -33.46 18.34 29.08
C TYR A 819 -32.60 19.39 29.83
N GLY A 820 -31.63 20.01 29.15
CA GLY A 820 -30.87 21.16 29.67
C GLY A 820 -29.42 20.87 30.04
N GLY A 821 -28.49 21.46 29.28
CA GLY A 821 -27.05 21.32 29.52
C GLY A 821 -26.56 22.15 30.72
N HIS A 822 -26.03 21.48 31.74
CA HIS A 822 -25.00 22.03 32.63
C HIS A 822 -24.04 20.92 33.10
N LYS A 823 -22.79 20.96 32.62
CA LYS A 823 -21.68 20.16 33.15
C LYS A 823 -21.35 20.60 34.59
N ARG A 824 -21.31 19.65 35.53
CA ARG A 824 -20.41 19.72 36.69
C ARG A 824 -19.55 18.46 36.73
N ALA A 825 -18.25 18.64 36.53
CA ALA A 825 -17.23 17.66 36.87
C ALA A 825 -17.06 17.61 38.40
N LEU A 826 -16.87 16.43 38.98
CA LEU A 826 -16.09 16.26 40.21
C LEU A 826 -15.41 14.88 40.25
N VAL A 827 -14.14 14.97 40.64
CA VAL A 827 -13.08 13.97 40.78
C VAL A 827 -13.32 13.04 41.97
N GLY A 828 -12.84 11.79 41.88
CA GLY A 828 -12.06 11.17 42.96
C GLY A 828 -12.63 9.97 43.71
N GLY A 829 -12.04 8.79 43.43
CA GLY A 829 -11.49 7.87 44.44
C GLY A 829 -12.42 7.03 45.32
N GLY A 830 -12.11 5.74 45.40
CA GLY A 830 -12.50 4.87 46.51
C GLY A 830 -13.06 3.55 46.04
N GLY A 831 -12.46 2.44 46.46
CA GLY A 831 -12.78 1.11 45.98
C GLY A 831 -14.04 0.51 46.59
N GLY A 832 -14.41 -0.65 46.04
CA GLY A 832 -15.53 -1.43 46.53
C GLY A 832 -15.76 -2.66 45.66
N VAL A 833 -15.00 -3.71 45.94
CA VAL A 833 -15.32 -5.08 45.50
C VAL A 833 -16.65 -5.47 46.17
N GLY A 834 -17.62 -5.95 45.39
CA GLY A 834 -18.90 -6.45 45.90
C GLY A 834 -19.68 -7.22 44.84
N SER A 835 -19.83 -8.51 45.09
CA SER A 835 -20.49 -9.57 44.32
C SER A 835 -22.01 -9.43 44.13
N ALA A 836 -22.54 -10.05 43.07
CA ALA A 836 -23.73 -10.94 42.99
C ALA A 836 -24.40 -10.76 41.59
N ALA A 837 -24.30 -11.72 40.68
CA ALA A 837 -25.17 -12.89 40.51
C ALA A 837 -26.57 -12.56 39.93
N GLY A 838 -26.82 -13.07 38.73
CA GLY A 838 -28.05 -12.98 37.94
C GLY A 838 -27.77 -13.30 36.49
#